data_AF-A0A177MBP3-F1
#
_entry.id   AF-A0A177MBP3-F1
#
_cell.length_a   1.000
_cell.length_b   1.000
_cell.length_c   1.000
_cell.angle_alpha   90.00
_cell.angle_beta   90.00
_cell.angle_gamma   90.00
#
_symmetry.space_group_name_H-M   'P 1'
#
loop_
_entity.id
_entity.type
_entity.pdbx_description
1 polymer ?
#
loop_
_entity_poly.entity_id
_entity_poly.type
_entity_poly.pdbx_seq_one_letter_code
_entity_poly.pdbx_strand_id
1 'polypeptide(L)'
;MLPEDDATIIKPKDDDLTRIKPRPYPQVLDLGGKPALDSKFNDDYSLRGAVGVGGGGQVLLGFDERIGREVAIKELLDQAANEDIELSARFLREARITGRLEHPGIVPVYDLGTKQSGAPYYVMRLVRGDTLAKALKACNDEVLAEHALSRRLSLLDRLIDVCEAVAYAHSKGVIHRDIKPGNIVLGPFGETIVLDWGLAKVENEADLAPLMSAASSQTADDADLTRMGDILGTPAYMAPEQANPDFGVVDTRSDVFALGCMLYYLLAGHPPLRGSADEILEQLSSLAPMPSARDPKLPMPPELIAICDKALAKDKSLRFPNAAALADELRAYRDGRLVSAYAYSRGELLRRFIARNKVALVASLAVLLAILIGAGLAFKFGVEAHKARNLAVAEGEIVKQEKQQVERALADVTRISNQNLTAANQIADSILGNLNEMRMGMQQAAASLRTNADLAASSGVLDGLLQRYPRGESFATTRAPGTIVAVAPAKYRQALGADTSQLEHNRMTLERGVPILSRIYQAPEGFAAVTMVVPIKQGKTIPGFISMRIKPVDFLGGLLAEDTQSKKRTVWVVQDDGLLLFDTDPQEIGLNLFREERFNQIPQLRQLAAEIDDQDAGVGYYQSQSAGQSEPSRQIAAWVSLRPAENRGWKVVVVEAW
;
A
#
# COMPACT_ATOMS: atom_id res chain seq x y z
N MET A 1 17.64 64.75 8.54
CA MET A 1 18.55 63.60 8.70
C MET A 1 18.15 62.54 7.69
N LEU A 2 18.79 62.57 6.53
CA LEU A 2 18.80 61.54 5.49
C LEU A 2 20.29 61.19 5.30
N PRO A 3 20.68 59.91 5.14
CA PRO A 3 22.08 59.52 5.14
C PRO A 3 22.75 59.79 3.79
N GLU A 4 23.98 60.27 3.87
CA GLU A 4 24.90 60.65 2.80
C GLU A 4 25.53 59.45 2.08
N ASP A 5 25.85 59.70 0.80
CA ASP A 5 27.03 59.31 0.04
C ASP A 5 27.53 57.86 0.02
N ASP A 6 27.33 57.21 -1.13
CA ASP A 6 28.29 56.25 -1.67
C ASP A 6 28.39 56.39 -3.20
N ALA A 7 29.27 57.29 -3.65
CA ALA A 7 29.60 57.49 -5.06
C ALA A 7 31.08 57.21 -5.28
N THR A 8 31.42 55.95 -5.52
CA THR A 8 32.76 55.56 -5.99
C THR A 8 32.84 55.71 -7.52
N ILE A 9 33.43 56.83 -7.95
CA ILE A 9 33.83 57.08 -9.33
C ILE A 9 35.04 56.21 -9.66
N ILE A 10 34.88 55.23 -10.56
CA ILE A 10 35.99 54.48 -11.17
C ILE A 10 36.25 55.08 -12.57
N LYS A 11 37.41 55.71 -12.75
CA LYS A 11 37.92 56.15 -14.06
C LYS A 11 38.35 54.93 -14.89
N PRO A 12 38.13 54.91 -16.22
CA PRO A 12 38.60 53.82 -17.07
C PRO A 12 40.14 53.88 -17.19
N LYS A 13 40.80 52.74 -16.99
CA LYS A 13 42.20 52.55 -17.35
C LYS A 13 42.26 52.19 -18.84
N ASP A 14 42.81 53.08 -19.65
CA ASP A 14 43.35 52.75 -20.96
C ASP A 14 44.47 51.71 -20.77
N ASP A 15 44.21 50.42 -21.00
CA ASP A 15 45.22 49.39 -21.33
C ASP A 15 44.64 47.99 -21.62
N ASP A 16 43.41 47.89 -22.16
CA ASP A 16 42.84 46.60 -22.58
C ASP A 16 42.77 46.50 -24.11
N LEU A 17 43.92 46.63 -24.76
CA LEU A 17 44.11 46.17 -26.14
C LEU A 17 44.65 44.75 -26.11
N THR A 18 43.75 43.78 -25.98
CA THR A 18 44.06 42.38 -26.22
C THR A 18 44.52 42.22 -27.68
N ARG A 19 45.84 42.31 -27.92
CA ARG A 19 46.45 41.97 -29.21
C ARG A 19 46.35 40.46 -29.40
N ILE A 20 45.24 40.01 -29.95
CA ILE A 20 45.10 38.66 -30.50
C ILE A 20 46.14 38.56 -31.63
N LYS A 21 47.17 37.72 -31.45
CA LYS A 21 48.00 37.31 -32.59
C LYS A 21 47.04 36.73 -33.64
N PRO A 22 46.98 37.29 -34.87
CA PRO A 22 46.18 36.66 -35.91
C PRO A 22 46.68 35.23 -36.04
N ARG A 23 45.76 34.26 -35.93
CA ARG A 23 46.08 32.89 -36.33
C ARG A 23 46.61 32.99 -37.77
N PRO A 24 47.72 32.33 -38.11
CA PRO A 24 48.18 32.30 -39.49
C PRO A 24 47.00 31.87 -40.35
N TYR A 25 46.70 32.66 -41.39
CA TYR A 25 45.65 32.30 -42.34
C TYR A 25 45.97 30.90 -42.87
N PRO A 26 45.01 29.96 -42.86
CA PRO A 26 45.22 28.67 -43.51
C PRO A 26 45.60 28.92 -44.96
N GLN A 27 46.64 28.20 -45.42
CA GLN A 27 47.14 28.31 -46.78
C GLN A 27 46.00 28.03 -47.77
N VAL A 28 45.94 28.83 -48.83
CA VAL A 28 45.11 28.51 -50.00
C VAL A 28 45.60 27.16 -50.53
N LEU A 29 44.69 26.33 -51.04
CA LEU A 29 45.06 25.10 -51.73
C LEU A 29 46.03 25.48 -52.87
N ASP A 30 47.32 25.16 -52.72
CA ASP A 30 48.33 25.40 -53.75
C ASP A 30 48.39 24.18 -54.66
N LEU A 31 47.77 24.26 -55.84
CA LEU A 31 47.80 23.25 -56.88
C LEU A 31 48.68 23.68 -58.08
N GLY A 32 49.59 24.64 -57.89
CA GLY A 32 50.68 24.95 -58.83
C GLY A 32 50.39 25.95 -59.95
N GLY A 33 51.39 26.78 -60.27
CA GLY A 33 51.44 27.77 -61.36
C GLY A 33 51.58 29.21 -60.86
N LYS A 34 52.54 29.99 -61.39
CA LYS A 34 52.66 31.44 -61.08
C LYS A 34 52.14 32.28 -62.26
N PRO A 35 50.87 32.70 -62.27
CA PRO A 35 50.47 33.85 -63.08
C PRO A 35 51.09 35.12 -62.47
N ALA A 36 51.27 36.15 -63.30
CA ALA A 36 51.75 37.44 -62.82
C ALA A 36 50.74 38.01 -61.80
N LEU A 37 51.20 38.22 -60.55
CA LEU A 37 50.44 38.91 -59.51
C LEU A 37 49.94 40.25 -60.05
N ASP A 38 48.68 40.58 -59.76
CA ASP A 38 48.04 41.89 -59.99
C ASP A 38 47.76 42.23 -61.48
N SER A 39 47.48 41.22 -62.31
CA SER A 39 46.94 41.44 -63.66
C SER A 39 45.41 41.47 -63.67
N LYS A 40 44.79 42.38 -64.44
CA LYS A 40 43.33 42.37 -64.63
C LYS A 40 42.90 41.10 -65.38
N PHE A 41 41.90 40.38 -64.85
CA PHE A 41 41.26 39.27 -65.55
C PHE A 41 40.20 39.81 -66.52
N ASN A 42 39.34 40.71 -66.05
CA ASN A 42 38.40 41.50 -66.84
C ASN A 42 38.10 42.83 -66.11
N ASP A 43 37.01 43.52 -66.46
CA ASP A 43 36.65 44.79 -65.81
C ASP A 43 36.24 44.63 -64.34
N ASP A 44 35.75 43.45 -63.96
CA ASP A 44 35.18 43.16 -62.64
C ASP A 44 36.14 42.40 -61.70
N TYR A 45 37.09 41.65 -62.26
CA TYR A 45 37.98 40.75 -61.51
C TYR A 45 39.47 41.00 -61.80
N SER A 46 40.31 40.96 -60.76
CA SER A 46 41.77 40.95 -60.86
C SER A 46 42.37 39.62 -60.39
N LEU A 47 43.52 39.21 -60.95
CA LEU A 47 44.23 37.97 -60.60
C LEU A 47 45.25 38.22 -59.50
N ARG A 48 45.24 37.37 -58.47
CA ARG A 48 46.18 37.40 -57.34
C ARG A 48 47.09 36.17 -57.24
N GLY A 49 46.89 35.17 -58.10
CA GLY A 49 47.68 33.95 -58.15
C GLY A 49 46.94 32.82 -58.87
N ALA A 50 47.57 31.66 -59.03
CA ALA A 50 46.84 30.44 -59.41
C ALA A 50 46.52 29.63 -58.17
N VAL A 51 45.35 29.00 -58.18
CA VAL A 51 44.96 27.98 -57.20
C VAL A 51 45.29 26.60 -57.77
N GLY A 52 45.16 26.36 -59.08
CA GLY A 52 45.49 25.09 -59.72
C GLY A 52 45.30 24.92 -61.21
N VAL A 53 45.82 23.82 -61.77
CA VAL A 53 45.69 23.44 -63.19
C VAL A 53 45.12 22.01 -63.30
N GLY A 54 44.14 21.80 -64.19
CA GLY A 54 43.50 20.50 -64.47
C GLY A 54 43.34 20.23 -65.98
N GLY A 55 42.74 19.09 -66.35
CA GLY A 55 42.79 18.45 -67.70
C GLY A 55 42.17 19.20 -68.90
N GLY A 56 41.94 20.50 -68.82
CA GLY A 56 41.43 21.37 -69.90
C GLY A 56 41.26 22.83 -69.49
N GLY A 57 41.37 23.13 -68.19
CA GLY A 57 41.20 24.46 -67.62
C GLY A 57 42.06 24.68 -66.37
N GLN A 58 42.05 25.90 -65.86
CA GLN A 58 42.77 26.28 -64.65
C GLN A 58 41.86 27.00 -63.67
N VAL A 59 42.17 26.89 -62.38
CA VAL A 59 41.52 27.62 -61.29
C VAL A 59 42.48 28.69 -60.79
N LEU A 60 42.06 29.94 -60.87
CA LEU A 60 42.82 31.12 -60.49
C LEU A 60 42.28 31.72 -59.21
N LEU A 61 43.17 32.34 -58.43
CA LEU A 61 42.80 33.16 -57.29
C LEU A 61 42.48 34.56 -57.84
N GLY A 62 41.21 34.94 -57.75
CA GLY A 62 40.73 36.24 -58.19
C GLY A 62 40.35 37.15 -57.02
N PHE A 63 40.22 38.43 -57.30
CA PHE A 63 39.60 39.42 -56.42
C PHE A 63 38.48 40.13 -57.19
N ASP A 64 37.28 40.06 -56.63
CA ASP A 64 36.09 40.76 -57.09
C ASP A 64 36.21 42.23 -56.66
N GLU A 65 36.52 43.12 -57.62
CA GLU A 65 36.79 44.55 -57.37
C GLU A 65 35.49 45.31 -57.04
N ARG A 66 34.32 44.76 -57.41
CA ARG A 66 33.01 45.38 -57.18
C ARG A 66 32.52 45.17 -55.76
N ILE A 67 32.73 43.97 -55.22
CA ILE A 67 32.27 43.58 -53.89
C ILE A 67 33.41 43.64 -52.84
N GLY A 68 34.67 43.54 -53.27
CA GLY A 68 35.83 43.57 -52.40
C GLY A 68 36.11 42.24 -51.70
N ARG A 69 36.05 41.12 -52.44
CA ARG A 69 36.25 39.76 -51.89
C ARG A 69 37.16 38.89 -52.76
N GLU A 70 37.86 37.95 -52.14
CA GLU A 70 38.59 36.91 -52.88
C GLU A 70 37.63 35.82 -53.39
N VAL A 71 37.89 35.36 -54.62
CA VAL A 71 37.08 34.38 -55.34
C VAL A 71 37.99 33.36 -56.03
N ALA A 72 37.43 32.20 -56.37
CA ALA A 72 38.09 31.25 -57.26
C ALA A 72 37.48 31.39 -58.67
N ILE A 73 38.32 31.61 -59.68
CA ILE A 73 37.91 31.75 -61.08
C ILE A 73 38.36 30.49 -61.80
N LYS A 74 37.42 29.62 -62.19
CA LYS A 74 37.74 28.47 -63.05
C LYS A 74 37.52 28.90 -64.49
N GLU A 75 38.51 28.72 -65.34
CA GLU A 75 38.47 29.06 -66.76
C GLU A 75 38.90 27.90 -67.64
N LEU A 76 38.34 27.84 -68.85
CA LEU A 76 38.82 26.95 -69.90
C LEU A 76 39.99 27.63 -70.65
N LEU A 77 41.04 26.88 -70.95
CA LEU A 77 42.17 27.40 -71.74
C LEU A 77 41.71 27.67 -73.18
N ASP A 78 42.22 28.73 -73.80
CA ASP A 78 41.75 29.17 -75.12
C ASP A 78 41.95 28.11 -76.21
N GLN A 79 43.02 27.32 -76.13
CA GLN A 79 43.27 26.19 -77.04
C GLN A 79 42.18 25.11 -76.89
N ALA A 80 41.92 24.67 -75.66
CA ALA A 80 40.93 23.66 -75.35
C ALA A 80 39.49 24.12 -75.70
N ALA A 81 39.19 25.40 -75.49
CA ALA A 81 37.89 25.98 -75.83
C ALA A 81 37.60 25.98 -77.35
N ASN A 82 38.64 26.16 -78.17
CA ASN A 82 38.52 26.22 -79.62
C ASN A 82 38.59 24.84 -80.30
N GLU A 83 39.31 23.90 -79.70
CA GLU A 83 39.53 22.56 -80.25
C GLU A 83 38.39 21.59 -79.92
N ASP A 84 37.73 21.76 -78.75
CA ASP A 84 36.74 20.81 -78.25
C ASP A 84 35.45 21.51 -77.79
N ILE A 85 34.46 21.49 -78.68
CA ILE A 85 33.10 22.03 -78.43
C ILE A 85 32.41 21.24 -77.30
N GLU A 86 32.66 19.94 -77.20
CA GLU A 86 32.06 19.05 -76.21
C GLU A 86 32.60 19.36 -74.82
N LEU A 87 33.92 19.59 -74.71
CA LEU A 87 34.57 20.04 -73.48
C LEU A 87 34.03 21.40 -73.00
N SER A 88 33.85 22.36 -73.92
CA SER A 88 33.25 23.66 -73.61
C SER A 88 31.79 23.52 -73.14
N ALA A 89 31.00 22.65 -73.76
CA ALA A 89 29.63 22.37 -73.35
C ALA A 89 29.57 21.73 -71.94
N ARG A 90 30.47 20.78 -71.65
CA ARG A 90 30.61 20.15 -70.32
C ARG A 90 31.00 21.17 -69.25
N PHE A 91 31.94 22.07 -69.55
CA PHE A 91 32.37 23.13 -68.64
C PHE A 91 31.21 24.06 -68.25
N LEU A 92 30.41 24.52 -69.23
CA LEU A 92 29.23 25.35 -68.98
C LEU A 92 28.14 24.58 -68.22
N ARG A 93 27.97 23.28 -68.53
CA ARG A 93 27.01 22.40 -67.84
C ARG A 93 27.38 22.23 -66.37
N GLU A 94 28.66 22.01 -66.05
CA GLU A 94 29.17 21.96 -64.67
C GLU A 94 28.79 23.24 -63.90
N ALA A 95 29.16 24.41 -64.42
CA ALA A 95 28.90 25.69 -63.77
C ALA A 95 27.41 25.92 -63.49
N ARG A 96 26.55 25.56 -64.45
CA ARG A 96 25.09 25.69 -64.34
C ARG A 96 24.48 24.70 -63.33
N ILE A 97 24.98 23.47 -63.28
CA ILE A 97 24.53 22.47 -62.31
C ILE A 97 24.94 22.94 -60.91
N THR A 98 26.22 23.26 -60.69
CA THR A 98 26.70 23.73 -59.39
C THR A 98 26.00 25.01 -58.94
N GLY A 99 25.79 25.97 -59.85
CA GLY A 99 25.11 27.23 -59.54
C GLY A 99 23.63 27.09 -59.14
N ARG A 100 22.97 25.97 -59.46
CA ARG A 100 21.59 25.67 -59.00
C ARG A 100 21.55 24.98 -57.63
N LEU A 101 22.69 24.54 -57.11
CA LEU A 101 22.77 23.77 -55.88
C LEU A 101 23.11 24.67 -54.69
N GLU A 102 22.08 25.31 -54.13
CA GLU A 102 22.20 26.15 -52.93
C GLU A 102 22.23 25.32 -51.63
N HIS A 103 23.41 24.84 -51.22
CA HIS A 103 23.59 24.10 -49.98
C HIS A 103 24.92 24.47 -49.30
N PRO A 104 25.00 24.58 -47.96
CA PRO A 104 26.24 24.98 -47.27
C PRO A 104 27.43 24.05 -47.55
N GLY A 105 27.16 22.76 -47.84
CA GLY A 105 28.18 21.78 -48.22
C GLY A 105 28.50 21.71 -49.72
N ILE A 106 27.99 22.62 -50.55
CA ILE A 106 28.27 22.70 -51.99
C ILE A 106 28.85 24.07 -52.29
N VAL A 107 29.90 24.13 -53.11
CA VAL A 107 30.53 25.41 -53.46
C VAL A 107 29.57 26.28 -54.29
N PRO A 108 29.22 27.50 -53.85
CA PRO A 108 28.35 28.36 -54.63
C PRO A 108 29.10 28.98 -55.80
N VAL A 109 28.45 29.01 -56.97
CA VAL A 109 28.87 29.77 -58.15
C VAL A 109 28.27 31.18 -58.06
N TYR A 110 29.12 32.19 -58.16
CA TYR A 110 28.75 33.59 -58.08
C TYR A 110 28.50 34.23 -59.43
N ASP A 111 29.26 33.84 -60.46
CA ASP A 111 29.16 34.42 -61.80
C ASP A 111 29.57 33.42 -62.89
N LEU A 112 29.08 33.63 -64.11
CA LEU A 112 29.40 32.86 -65.31
C LEU A 112 29.58 33.82 -66.48
N GLY A 113 30.73 33.76 -67.15
CA GLY A 113 31.06 34.67 -68.22
C GLY A 113 31.90 34.06 -69.33
N THR A 114 32.30 34.92 -70.26
CA THR A 114 33.12 34.57 -71.42
C THR A 114 34.28 35.56 -71.52
N LYS A 115 35.49 35.06 -71.73
CA LYS A 115 36.67 35.90 -71.98
C LYS A 115 36.56 36.60 -73.33
N GLN A 116 37.38 37.62 -73.56
CA GLN A 116 37.50 38.26 -74.87
C GLN A 116 37.90 37.26 -75.98
N SER A 117 38.63 36.20 -75.62
CA SER A 117 38.99 35.10 -76.53
C SER A 117 37.81 34.19 -76.93
N GLY A 118 36.65 34.31 -76.26
CA GLY A 118 35.51 33.42 -76.45
C GLY A 118 35.48 32.22 -75.49
N ALA A 119 36.54 31.95 -74.74
CA ALA A 119 36.58 30.83 -73.80
C ALA A 119 35.73 31.11 -72.54
N PRO A 120 34.94 30.14 -72.06
CA PRO A 120 34.08 30.31 -70.89
C PRO A 120 34.87 30.30 -69.57
N TYR A 121 34.38 31.04 -68.58
CA TYR A 121 34.85 30.99 -67.20
C TYR A 121 33.67 31.11 -66.23
N TYR A 122 33.83 30.61 -65.02
CA TYR A 122 32.89 30.85 -63.94
C TYR A 122 33.62 31.20 -62.64
N VAL A 123 32.96 31.99 -61.82
CA VAL A 123 33.48 32.50 -60.54
C VAL A 123 32.73 31.83 -59.42
N MET A 124 33.44 31.30 -58.43
CA MET A 124 32.87 30.59 -57.30
C MET A 124 33.52 31.03 -55.99
N ARG A 125 32.94 30.60 -54.87
CA ARG A 125 33.54 30.79 -53.55
C ARG A 125 34.95 30.21 -53.52
N LEU A 126 35.92 31.01 -53.07
CA LEU A 126 37.22 30.49 -52.68
C LEU A 126 37.07 29.64 -51.42
N VAL A 127 37.24 28.32 -51.56
CA VAL A 127 37.22 27.40 -50.43
C VAL A 127 38.63 27.26 -49.88
N ARG A 128 38.81 27.52 -48.58
CA ARG A 128 40.07 27.33 -47.86
C ARG A 128 40.02 26.07 -47.04
N GLY A 129 41.13 25.35 -46.93
CA GLY A 129 41.19 24.11 -46.19
C GLY A 129 42.08 23.08 -46.85
N ASP A 130 42.15 21.90 -46.25
CA ASP A 130 42.81 20.73 -46.85
C ASP A 130 41.75 19.80 -47.46
N THR A 131 42.11 19.07 -48.51
CA THR A 131 41.23 18.02 -49.04
C THR A 131 41.09 16.88 -48.03
N LEU A 132 39.96 16.17 -48.06
CA LEU A 132 39.77 14.97 -47.27
C LEU A 132 40.83 13.91 -47.60
N ALA A 133 41.32 13.85 -48.85
CA ALA A 133 42.43 13.00 -49.26
C ALA A 133 43.71 13.29 -48.45
N LYS A 134 44.07 14.57 -48.30
CA LYS A 134 45.25 14.99 -47.51
C LYS A 134 45.05 14.70 -46.02
N ALA A 135 43.84 14.96 -45.49
CA ALA A 135 43.51 14.65 -44.11
C ALA A 135 43.61 13.14 -43.82
N LEU A 136 43.08 12.29 -44.71
CA LEU A 136 43.16 10.83 -44.61
C LEU A 136 44.60 10.32 -44.65
N LYS A 137 45.42 10.87 -45.56
CA LYS A 137 46.85 10.55 -45.64
C LYS A 137 47.56 10.91 -44.33
N ALA A 138 47.31 12.09 -43.78
CA ALA A 138 47.89 12.53 -42.51
C ALA A 138 47.44 11.68 -41.31
N CYS A 139 46.29 11.00 -41.38
CA CYS A 139 45.87 10.02 -40.36
C CYS A 139 46.61 8.69 -40.51
N ASN A 140 47.01 8.32 -41.71
CA ASN A 140 47.76 7.08 -41.99
C ASN A 140 49.25 7.18 -41.62
N ASP A 141 49.78 8.40 -41.47
CA ASP A 141 51.17 8.63 -41.02
C ASP A 141 51.38 8.34 -39.51
N GLU A 142 50.30 8.03 -38.77
CA GLU A 142 50.37 7.62 -37.37
C GLU A 142 51.08 6.27 -37.18
N VAL A 143 51.95 6.19 -36.18
CA VAL A 143 52.76 4.98 -35.91
C VAL A 143 51.91 3.81 -35.39
N LEU A 144 50.86 4.12 -34.61
CA LEU A 144 49.98 3.12 -34.02
C LEU A 144 48.68 3.00 -34.83
N ALA A 145 48.38 1.78 -35.30
CA ALA A 145 47.22 1.52 -36.14
C ALA A 145 45.88 1.88 -35.46
N GLU A 146 45.77 1.71 -34.14
CA GLU A 146 44.58 2.12 -33.37
C GLU A 146 44.39 3.64 -33.33
N HIS A 147 45.49 4.41 -33.21
CA HIS A 147 45.44 5.87 -33.27
C HIS A 147 45.09 6.36 -34.67
N ALA A 148 45.66 5.72 -35.70
CA ALA A 148 45.32 5.98 -37.10
C ALA A 148 43.81 5.77 -37.35
N LEU A 149 43.25 4.66 -36.87
CA LEU A 149 41.82 4.37 -36.96
C LEU A 149 40.98 5.41 -36.21
N SER A 150 41.33 5.72 -34.96
CA SER A 150 40.61 6.72 -34.15
C SER A 150 40.59 8.09 -34.83
N ARG A 151 41.73 8.53 -35.38
CA ARG A 151 41.82 9.79 -36.14
C ARG A 151 40.99 9.76 -37.42
N ARG A 152 40.98 8.66 -38.17
CA ARG A 152 40.10 8.53 -39.35
C ARG A 152 38.63 8.54 -38.96
N LEU A 153 38.23 7.83 -37.91
CA LEU A 153 36.86 7.84 -37.40
C LEU A 153 36.42 9.21 -36.87
N SER A 154 37.34 10.07 -36.44
CA SER A 154 37.02 11.48 -36.11
C SER A 154 36.54 12.30 -37.33
N LEU A 155 36.78 11.82 -38.56
CA LEU A 155 36.27 12.40 -39.80
C LEU A 155 34.87 11.89 -40.20
N LEU A 156 34.24 11.04 -39.37
CA LEU A 156 32.90 10.50 -39.66
C LEU A 156 31.85 11.60 -39.83
N ASP A 157 31.89 12.65 -39.00
CA ASP A 157 30.98 13.80 -39.16
C ASP A 157 31.17 14.49 -40.52
N ARG A 158 32.40 14.52 -41.04
CA ARG A 158 32.67 15.06 -42.39
C ARG A 158 32.02 14.21 -43.46
N LEU A 159 32.08 12.88 -43.33
CA LEU A 159 31.39 12.00 -44.26
C LEU A 159 29.86 12.19 -44.19
N ILE A 160 29.30 12.42 -42.99
CA ILE A 160 27.88 12.72 -42.82
C ILE A 160 27.53 14.03 -43.57
N ASP A 161 28.32 15.10 -43.40
CA ASP A 161 28.11 16.37 -44.12
C ASP A 161 28.13 16.19 -45.64
N VAL A 162 29.05 15.36 -46.17
CA VAL A 162 29.10 15.02 -47.60
C VAL A 162 27.84 14.26 -48.03
N CYS A 163 27.39 13.28 -47.24
CA CYS A 163 26.15 12.57 -47.53
C CYS A 163 24.95 13.51 -47.58
N GLU A 164 24.88 14.52 -46.70
CA GLU A 164 23.82 15.53 -46.70
C GLU A 164 23.87 16.43 -47.93
N ALA A 165 25.07 16.90 -48.32
CA ALA A 165 25.24 17.71 -49.53
C ALA A 165 24.84 16.93 -50.80
N VAL A 166 25.25 15.66 -50.90
CA VAL A 166 24.89 14.78 -52.01
C VAL A 166 23.40 14.43 -51.98
N ALA A 167 22.82 14.21 -50.80
CA ALA A 167 21.38 14.00 -50.64
C ALA A 167 20.57 15.20 -51.11
N TYR A 168 21.05 16.43 -50.83
CA TYR A 168 20.43 17.64 -51.35
C TYR A 168 20.50 17.67 -52.88
N ALA A 169 21.64 17.35 -53.49
CA ALA A 169 21.74 17.27 -54.95
C ALA A 169 20.82 16.20 -55.55
N HIS A 170 20.72 15.01 -54.92
CA HIS A 170 19.77 13.96 -55.31
C HIS A 170 18.32 14.47 -55.26
N SER A 171 17.96 15.29 -54.26
CA SER A 171 16.62 15.90 -54.17
C SER A 171 16.32 16.90 -55.31
N LYS A 172 17.36 17.38 -56.00
CA LYS A 172 17.28 18.22 -57.19
C LYS A 172 17.46 17.43 -58.49
N GLY A 173 17.44 16.10 -58.42
CA GLY A 173 17.63 15.21 -59.57
C GLY A 173 19.05 15.22 -60.13
N VAL A 174 20.05 15.65 -59.35
CA VAL A 174 21.46 15.72 -59.76
C VAL A 174 22.25 14.59 -59.11
N ILE A 175 22.90 13.74 -59.91
CA ILE A 175 23.79 12.66 -59.49
C ILE A 175 25.23 13.11 -59.74
N HIS A 176 26.16 12.98 -58.78
CA HIS A 176 27.50 13.56 -58.87
C HIS A 176 28.48 12.72 -59.71
N ARG A 177 28.49 11.40 -59.57
CA ARG A 177 29.30 10.41 -60.33
C ARG A 177 30.84 10.41 -60.15
N ASP A 178 31.40 11.37 -59.41
CA ASP A 178 32.86 11.47 -59.14
C ASP A 178 33.14 11.84 -57.68
N ILE A 179 32.39 11.24 -56.75
CA ILE A 179 32.62 11.47 -55.32
C ILE A 179 33.91 10.76 -54.90
N LYS A 180 34.88 11.53 -54.42
CA LYS A 180 36.16 11.01 -53.91
C LYS A 180 36.76 11.99 -52.90
N PRO A 181 37.66 11.54 -52.00
CA PRO A 181 38.28 12.42 -51.00
C PRO A 181 39.02 13.63 -51.57
N GLY A 182 39.47 13.59 -52.82
CA GLY A 182 40.10 14.74 -53.49
C GLY A 182 39.13 15.88 -53.80
N ASN A 183 37.84 15.56 -53.98
CA ASN A 183 36.78 16.52 -54.31
C ASN A 183 36.06 17.05 -53.07
N ILE A 184 36.53 16.70 -51.86
CA ILE A 184 35.96 17.15 -50.59
C ILE A 184 36.99 18.03 -49.89
N VAL A 185 36.63 19.27 -49.55
CA VAL A 185 37.49 20.20 -48.82
C VAL A 185 36.97 20.41 -47.40
N LEU A 186 37.90 20.32 -46.44
CA LEU A 186 37.63 20.52 -45.02
C LEU A 186 38.08 21.92 -44.61
N GLY A 187 37.12 22.79 -44.34
CA GLY A 187 37.34 24.17 -43.96
C GLY A 187 37.81 24.34 -42.51
N PRO A 188 38.53 25.43 -42.20
CA PRO A 188 39.14 25.67 -40.89
C PRO A 188 38.13 25.88 -39.76
N PHE A 189 36.87 26.20 -40.08
CA PHE A 189 35.79 26.41 -39.13
C PHE A 189 34.78 25.26 -39.11
N GLY A 190 35.21 24.08 -39.57
CA GLY A 190 34.39 22.89 -39.60
C GLY A 190 33.39 22.84 -40.75
N GLU A 191 33.69 23.53 -41.85
CA GLU A 191 32.93 23.41 -43.10
C GLU A 191 33.38 22.15 -43.86
N THR A 192 32.46 21.49 -44.56
CA THR A 192 32.75 20.36 -45.43
C THR A 192 32.14 20.64 -46.79
N ILE A 193 32.97 20.90 -47.81
CA ILE A 193 32.51 21.37 -49.11
C ILE A 193 32.80 20.32 -50.18
N VAL A 194 31.76 19.94 -50.92
CA VAL A 194 31.82 19.09 -52.12
C VAL A 194 32.11 19.96 -53.34
N LEU A 195 33.15 19.61 -54.08
CA LEU A 195 33.62 20.25 -55.30
C LEU A 195 33.41 19.36 -56.52
N ASP A 196 33.58 19.96 -57.71
CA ASP A 196 33.74 19.28 -59.00
C ASP A 196 32.54 18.44 -59.47
N TRP A 197 31.50 19.13 -59.93
CA TRP A 197 30.28 18.52 -60.50
C TRP A 197 30.42 18.21 -62.00
N GLY A 198 31.64 18.13 -62.53
CA GLY A 198 31.92 18.04 -63.96
C GLY A 198 31.32 16.80 -64.63
N LEU A 199 31.12 15.71 -63.88
CA LEU A 199 30.53 14.46 -64.36
C LEU A 199 29.05 14.31 -64.01
N ALA A 200 28.43 15.33 -63.45
CA ALA A 200 27.09 15.18 -62.88
C ALA A 200 26.04 14.81 -63.94
N LYS A 201 25.08 13.94 -63.59
CA LYS A 201 23.90 13.64 -64.41
C LYS A 201 22.67 14.34 -63.85
N VAL A 202 21.80 14.84 -64.70
CA VAL A 202 20.46 15.30 -64.31
C VAL A 202 19.43 14.28 -64.78
N GLU A 203 18.59 13.76 -63.89
CA GLU A 203 17.62 12.70 -64.21
C GLU A 203 16.55 13.16 -65.22
N ASN A 204 16.16 14.45 -65.18
CA ASN A 204 15.26 15.08 -66.14
C ASN A 204 15.98 16.21 -66.89
N GLU A 205 16.54 15.93 -68.06
CA GLU A 205 17.20 16.96 -68.89
C GLU A 205 16.23 18.06 -69.38
N ALA A 206 14.93 17.81 -69.35
CA ALA A 206 13.89 18.82 -69.61
C ALA A 206 14.00 20.04 -68.67
N ASP A 207 14.53 19.87 -67.46
CA ASP A 207 14.74 20.96 -66.49
C ASP A 207 16.01 21.80 -66.81
N LEU A 208 16.89 21.27 -67.66
CA LEU A 208 18.05 21.99 -68.23
C LEU A 208 17.75 22.59 -69.61
N ALA A 209 16.73 22.09 -70.30
CA ALA A 209 16.36 22.47 -71.67
C ALA A 209 16.16 23.98 -71.91
N PRO A 210 15.61 24.80 -71.00
CA PRO A 210 15.41 26.23 -71.24
C PRO A 210 16.69 27.04 -71.47
N LEU A 211 17.87 26.47 -71.16
CA LEU A 211 19.18 27.15 -71.27
C LEU A 211 20.16 26.46 -72.24
N MET A 212 19.77 25.30 -72.81
CA MET A 212 20.56 24.54 -73.79
C MET A 212 20.05 24.79 -75.21
N SER A 213 19.73 26.03 -75.57
CA SER A 213 19.55 26.35 -76.99
C SER A 213 20.93 26.50 -77.63
N ALA A 214 21.22 25.64 -78.60
CA ALA A 214 22.41 25.61 -79.47
C ALA A 214 23.64 24.82 -78.97
N ALA A 215 23.47 23.54 -78.64
CA ALA A 215 24.43 22.48 -79.02
C ALA A 215 23.79 21.09 -78.80
N SER A 216 23.36 20.46 -79.90
CA SER A 216 23.11 19.02 -80.06
C SER A 216 22.29 18.29 -78.99
N SER A 217 20.99 18.17 -79.28
CA SER A 217 20.17 17.04 -78.84
C SER A 217 20.65 15.75 -79.50
N GLN A 218 21.68 15.09 -78.94
CA GLN A 218 21.95 13.68 -79.21
C GLN A 218 22.36 13.02 -77.89
N THR A 219 21.76 11.87 -77.64
CA THR A 219 21.99 10.95 -76.53
C THR A 219 23.49 10.71 -76.32
N ALA A 220 24.11 11.48 -75.42
CA ALA A 220 25.53 11.40 -75.06
C ALA A 220 25.79 10.48 -73.85
N ASP A 221 24.80 9.68 -73.42
CA ASP A 221 24.85 8.98 -72.14
C ASP A 221 25.89 7.83 -72.08
N ASP A 222 26.16 7.13 -73.20
CA ASP A 222 27.09 5.98 -73.26
C ASP A 222 28.47 6.31 -73.88
N ALA A 223 28.52 7.22 -74.86
CA ALA A 223 29.78 7.63 -75.50
C ALA A 223 30.66 8.49 -74.58
N ASP A 224 30.05 9.26 -73.68
CA ASP A 224 30.72 10.10 -72.69
C ASP A 224 31.52 9.26 -71.68
N LEU A 225 30.96 8.16 -71.17
CA LEU A 225 31.64 7.27 -70.22
C LEU A 225 32.78 6.48 -70.88
N THR A 226 32.60 6.08 -72.15
CA THR A 226 33.53 5.21 -72.89
C THR A 226 34.79 5.95 -73.37
N ARG A 227 34.68 7.21 -73.82
CA ARG A 227 35.84 8.06 -74.16
C ARG A 227 36.58 8.59 -72.94
N MET A 228 35.90 8.61 -71.79
CA MET A 228 36.45 9.00 -70.50
C MET A 228 37.36 7.93 -69.88
N GLY A 229 37.21 6.66 -70.28
CA GLY A 229 38.17 5.59 -69.94
C GLY A 229 39.61 5.92 -70.34
N ASP A 230 39.81 6.75 -71.37
CA ASP A 230 41.13 7.14 -71.87
C ASP A 230 41.75 8.35 -71.12
N ILE A 231 40.98 9.06 -70.25
CA ILE A 231 41.44 10.31 -69.59
C ILE A 231 41.19 10.34 -68.06
N LEU A 232 40.33 9.50 -67.46
CA LEU A 232 39.84 9.75 -66.08
C LEU A 232 40.57 9.07 -64.92
N GLY A 233 40.98 9.91 -63.97
CA GLY A 233 40.60 9.77 -62.55
C GLY A 233 41.08 8.53 -61.78
N THR A 234 40.66 8.40 -60.52
CA THR A 234 41.04 7.27 -59.65
C THR A 234 39.87 6.28 -59.62
N PRO A 235 39.89 5.17 -60.39
CA PRO A 235 38.77 4.21 -60.49
C PRO A 235 38.41 3.53 -59.16
N ALA A 236 39.22 3.71 -58.12
CA ALA A 236 39.01 3.16 -56.77
C ALA A 236 37.70 3.60 -56.07
N TYR A 237 37.01 4.61 -56.57
CA TYR A 237 35.70 5.08 -56.05
C TYR A 237 34.54 4.87 -57.03
N MET A 238 34.81 4.35 -58.23
CA MET A 238 33.82 4.14 -59.28
C MET A 238 32.84 3.02 -58.91
N ALA A 239 31.55 3.23 -59.14
CA ALA A 239 30.53 2.20 -58.94
C ALA A 239 30.56 1.12 -60.05
N PRO A 240 30.18 -0.13 -59.77
CA PRO A 240 30.15 -1.22 -60.76
C PRO A 240 29.38 -0.87 -62.03
N GLU A 241 28.22 -0.23 -61.91
CA GLU A 241 27.39 0.22 -63.04
C GLU A 241 27.99 1.36 -63.87
N GLN A 242 29.02 2.05 -63.36
CA GLN A 242 29.79 3.03 -64.14
C GLN A 242 30.91 2.36 -64.93
N ALA A 243 31.42 1.22 -64.45
CA ALA A 243 32.48 0.44 -65.11
C ALA A 243 31.91 -0.55 -66.14
N ASN A 244 30.77 -1.16 -65.84
CA ASN A 244 30.09 -2.11 -66.71
C ASN A 244 28.56 -1.88 -66.69
N PRO A 245 27.95 -1.51 -67.84
CA PRO A 245 26.50 -1.32 -67.97
C PRO A 245 25.63 -2.54 -67.59
N ASP A 246 26.19 -3.76 -67.58
CA ASP A 246 25.47 -4.98 -67.16
C ASP A 246 25.01 -4.93 -65.69
N PHE A 247 25.65 -4.11 -64.85
CA PHE A 247 25.24 -3.87 -63.46
C PHE A 247 24.08 -2.87 -63.34
N GLY A 248 23.58 -2.35 -64.46
CA GLY A 248 22.40 -1.48 -64.57
C GLY A 248 22.73 -0.04 -64.93
N VAL A 249 21.70 0.80 -64.97
CA VAL A 249 21.85 2.24 -65.26
C VAL A 249 22.34 2.98 -64.02
N VAL A 250 23.27 3.90 -64.21
CA VAL A 250 23.78 4.85 -63.19
C VAL A 250 22.64 5.73 -62.65
N ASP A 251 22.43 5.69 -61.33
CA ASP A 251 21.44 6.46 -60.59
C ASP A 251 22.04 7.00 -59.28
N THR A 252 21.22 7.56 -58.38
CA THR A 252 21.66 8.08 -57.06
C THR A 252 22.44 7.07 -56.22
N ARG A 253 22.29 5.76 -56.47
CA ARG A 253 22.98 4.68 -55.73
C ARG A 253 24.43 4.48 -56.18
N SER A 254 24.82 5.05 -57.32
CA SER A 254 26.22 5.12 -57.73
C SER A 254 27.02 6.04 -56.81
N ASP A 255 26.43 7.18 -56.43
CA ASP A 255 27.01 8.08 -55.43
C ASP A 255 27.05 7.44 -54.03
N VAL A 256 26.03 6.65 -53.66
CA VAL A 256 26.02 5.87 -52.41
C VAL A 256 27.20 4.89 -52.35
N PHE A 257 27.54 4.26 -53.47
CA PHE A 257 28.70 3.36 -53.54
C PHE A 257 30.00 4.13 -53.30
N ALA A 258 30.19 5.28 -53.95
CA ALA A 258 31.37 6.12 -53.77
C ALA A 258 31.50 6.66 -52.32
N LEU A 259 30.38 7.04 -51.68
CA LEU A 259 30.34 7.37 -50.26
C LEU A 259 30.67 6.15 -49.37
N GLY A 260 30.23 4.95 -49.77
CA GLY A 260 30.64 3.68 -49.17
C GLY A 260 32.15 3.44 -49.27
N CYS A 261 32.77 3.75 -50.41
CA CYS A 261 34.23 3.67 -50.58
C CYS A 261 34.96 4.65 -49.65
N MET A 262 34.39 5.84 -49.41
CA MET A 262 34.92 6.79 -48.43
C MET A 262 34.80 6.25 -46.98
N LEU A 263 33.65 5.67 -46.62
CA LEU A 263 33.47 5.01 -45.32
C LEU A 263 34.46 3.85 -45.13
N TYR A 264 34.65 3.04 -46.17
CA TYR A 264 35.65 1.98 -46.20
C TYR A 264 37.04 2.54 -45.92
N TYR A 265 37.41 3.67 -46.53
CA TYR A 265 38.69 4.32 -46.24
C TYR A 265 38.78 4.72 -44.77
N LEU A 266 37.74 5.32 -44.18
CA LEU A 266 37.77 5.68 -42.76
C LEU A 266 38.09 4.47 -41.86
N LEU A 267 37.52 3.31 -42.20
CA LEU A 267 37.73 2.05 -41.47
C LEU A 267 39.11 1.43 -41.75
N ALA A 268 39.43 1.16 -43.02
CA ALA A 268 40.60 0.38 -43.43
C ALA A 268 41.87 1.22 -43.66
N GLY A 269 41.75 2.54 -43.79
CA GLY A 269 42.86 3.44 -44.11
C GLY A 269 43.25 3.47 -45.58
N HIS A 270 42.42 2.91 -46.47
CA HIS A 270 42.66 2.86 -47.90
C HIS A 270 41.36 2.60 -48.67
N PRO A 271 41.27 2.86 -49.99
CA PRO A 271 40.08 2.49 -50.76
C PRO A 271 39.89 0.96 -50.86
N PRO A 272 38.67 0.47 -51.10
CA PRO A 272 38.38 -0.97 -51.10
C PRO A 272 39.14 -1.75 -52.17
N LEU A 273 39.23 -1.19 -53.39
CA LEU A 273 40.00 -1.77 -54.49
C LEU A 273 41.30 -1.00 -54.67
N ARG A 274 42.37 -1.74 -54.98
CA ARG A 274 43.74 -1.24 -55.17
C ARG A 274 44.35 -1.95 -56.36
N GLY A 275 45.17 -1.25 -57.13
CA GLY A 275 45.80 -1.80 -58.32
C GLY A 275 45.95 -0.75 -59.41
N SER A 276 46.29 -1.20 -60.61
CA SER A 276 46.17 -0.39 -61.83
C SER A 276 44.70 -0.06 -62.12
N ALA A 277 44.45 0.89 -63.02
CA ALA A 277 43.09 1.23 -63.42
C ALA A 277 42.35 0.01 -64.01
N ASP A 278 43.03 -0.73 -64.89
CA ASP A 278 42.49 -1.93 -65.54
C ASP A 278 42.16 -3.04 -64.52
N GLU A 279 43.03 -3.27 -63.53
CA GLU A 279 42.78 -4.25 -62.47
C GLU A 279 41.54 -3.88 -61.64
N ILE A 280 41.35 -2.60 -61.35
CA ILE A 280 40.17 -2.12 -60.60
C ILE A 280 38.91 -2.27 -61.45
N LEU A 281 38.95 -1.92 -62.74
CA LEU A 281 37.81 -2.06 -63.66
C LEU A 281 37.42 -3.53 -63.85
N GLU A 282 38.39 -4.44 -63.97
CA GLU A 282 38.15 -5.88 -64.02
C GLU A 282 37.49 -6.37 -62.73
N GLN A 283 38.02 -5.95 -61.56
CA GLN A 283 37.46 -6.29 -60.27
C GLN A 283 36.03 -5.77 -60.11
N LEU A 284 35.73 -4.52 -60.51
CA LEU A 284 34.38 -3.94 -60.48
C LEU A 284 33.42 -4.71 -61.38
N SER A 285 33.87 -5.10 -62.57
CA SER A 285 33.07 -5.83 -63.58
C SER A 285 32.84 -7.30 -63.24
N SER A 286 33.63 -7.88 -62.32
CA SER A 286 33.45 -9.27 -61.87
C SER A 286 32.22 -9.46 -60.96
N LEU A 287 31.78 -10.70 -60.76
CA LEU A 287 30.74 -11.04 -59.76
C LEU A 287 31.29 -11.21 -58.33
N ALA A 288 32.61 -11.11 -58.13
CA ALA A 288 33.20 -11.23 -56.80
C ALA A 288 32.68 -10.11 -55.88
N PRO A 289 32.32 -10.40 -54.61
CA PRO A 289 31.85 -9.37 -53.70
C PRO A 289 32.96 -8.33 -53.43
N MET A 290 32.56 -7.11 -53.05
CA MET A 290 33.52 -6.11 -52.60
C MET A 290 34.23 -6.58 -51.33
N PRO A 291 35.52 -6.23 -51.13
CA PRO A 291 36.24 -6.54 -49.89
C PRO A 291 35.52 -5.96 -48.67
N SER A 292 35.48 -6.71 -47.57
CA SER A 292 34.96 -6.19 -46.29
C SER A 292 36.02 -5.35 -45.59
N ALA A 293 35.61 -4.25 -44.96
CA ALA A 293 36.52 -3.38 -44.21
C ALA A 293 37.02 -4.00 -42.89
N ARG A 294 36.55 -5.19 -42.52
CA ARG A 294 36.83 -5.85 -41.24
C ARG A 294 38.30 -6.30 -41.12
N ASP A 295 39.01 -5.75 -40.13
CA ASP A 295 40.30 -6.27 -39.65
C ASP A 295 40.13 -6.80 -38.22
N PRO A 296 40.30 -8.11 -37.97
CA PRO A 296 40.23 -8.69 -36.63
C PRO A 296 41.25 -8.13 -35.61
N LYS A 297 42.30 -7.45 -36.08
CA LYS A 297 43.35 -6.87 -35.22
C LYS A 297 42.99 -5.48 -34.70
N LEU A 298 41.97 -4.84 -35.25
CA LEU A 298 41.56 -3.49 -34.88
C LEU A 298 40.14 -3.49 -34.28
N PRO A 299 39.86 -2.63 -33.28
CA PRO A 299 38.55 -2.55 -32.63
C PRO A 299 37.56 -1.76 -33.49
N MET A 300 37.31 -2.23 -34.72
CA MET A 300 36.39 -1.55 -35.64
C MET A 300 34.92 -1.72 -35.23
N PRO A 301 34.10 -0.66 -35.27
CA PRO A 301 32.69 -0.74 -34.94
C PRO A 301 31.91 -1.62 -35.93
N PRO A 302 31.26 -2.70 -35.48
CA PRO A 302 30.58 -3.64 -36.37
C PRO A 302 29.39 -3.01 -37.11
N GLU A 303 28.74 -2.00 -36.53
CA GLU A 303 27.70 -1.23 -37.19
C GLU A 303 28.21 -0.45 -38.41
N LEU A 304 29.37 0.21 -38.29
CA LEU A 304 29.96 0.94 -39.42
C LEU A 304 30.41 -0.01 -40.52
N ILE A 305 30.91 -1.20 -40.17
CA ILE A 305 31.22 -2.26 -41.14
C ILE A 305 29.95 -2.66 -41.88
N ALA A 306 28.84 -2.91 -41.18
CA ALA A 306 27.59 -3.30 -41.81
C ALA A 306 27.01 -2.20 -42.72
N ILE A 307 27.09 -0.93 -42.31
CA ILE A 307 26.72 0.21 -43.16
C ILE A 307 27.61 0.27 -44.40
N CYS A 308 28.92 0.09 -44.24
CA CYS A 308 29.90 0.06 -45.32
C CYS A 308 29.62 -1.07 -46.32
N ASP A 309 29.47 -2.30 -45.85
CA ASP A 309 29.22 -3.48 -46.68
C ASP A 309 27.90 -3.33 -47.47
N LYS A 310 26.86 -2.76 -46.84
CA LYS A 310 25.59 -2.46 -47.53
C LYS A 310 25.75 -1.38 -48.60
N ALA A 311 26.50 -0.31 -48.34
CA ALA A 311 26.76 0.75 -49.33
C ALA A 311 27.62 0.23 -50.51
N LEU A 312 28.49 -0.75 -50.28
CA LEU A 312 29.39 -1.35 -51.29
C LEU A 312 28.82 -2.59 -51.99
N ALA A 313 27.55 -2.95 -51.77
CA ALA A 313 26.95 -4.10 -52.46
C ALA A 313 27.00 -3.89 -53.98
N LYS A 314 27.52 -4.86 -54.76
CA LYS A 314 27.60 -4.72 -56.22
C LYS A 314 26.22 -4.58 -56.87
N ASP A 315 25.27 -5.38 -56.41
CA ASP A 315 23.86 -5.20 -56.75
C ASP A 315 23.32 -3.92 -56.10
N LYS A 316 23.01 -2.92 -56.94
CA LYS A 316 22.47 -1.64 -56.50
C LYS A 316 21.12 -1.74 -55.77
N SER A 317 20.38 -2.84 -55.92
CA SER A 317 19.12 -3.05 -55.18
C SER A 317 19.34 -3.33 -53.69
N LEU A 318 20.53 -3.79 -53.32
CA LEU A 318 20.92 -4.08 -51.95
C LEU A 318 21.53 -2.86 -51.22
N ARG A 319 21.90 -1.81 -51.97
CA ARG A 319 22.43 -0.55 -51.43
C ARG A 319 21.35 0.30 -50.77
N PHE A 320 21.76 1.34 -50.06
CA PHE A 320 20.84 2.40 -49.65
C PHE A 320 20.23 3.08 -50.89
N PRO A 321 18.95 3.47 -50.84
CA PRO A 321 18.26 4.02 -52.01
C PRO A 321 18.84 5.36 -52.51
N ASN A 322 19.43 6.16 -51.62
CA ASN A 322 20.06 7.45 -51.91
C ASN A 322 21.01 7.85 -50.77
N ALA A 323 21.71 8.98 -50.94
CA ALA A 323 22.65 9.48 -49.94
C ALA A 323 21.97 9.91 -48.62
N ALA A 324 20.69 10.30 -48.64
CA ALA A 324 19.96 10.66 -47.42
C ALA A 324 19.79 9.46 -46.48
N ALA A 325 19.42 8.30 -47.04
CA ALA A 325 19.28 7.07 -46.28
C ALA A 325 20.61 6.59 -45.68
N LEU A 326 21.73 6.79 -46.39
CA LEU A 326 23.07 6.53 -45.84
C LEU A 326 23.41 7.51 -44.71
N ALA A 327 23.14 8.81 -44.89
CA ALA A 327 23.36 9.83 -43.85
C ALA A 327 22.59 9.52 -42.57
N ASP A 328 21.36 9.03 -42.68
CA ASP A 328 20.51 8.69 -41.54
C ASP A 328 21.05 7.52 -40.72
N GLU A 329 21.62 6.51 -41.38
CA GLU A 329 22.28 5.36 -40.73
C GLU A 329 23.59 5.78 -40.04
N LEU A 330 24.41 6.61 -40.69
CA LEU A 330 25.64 7.14 -40.09
C LEU A 330 25.33 8.04 -38.89
N ARG A 331 24.29 8.88 -38.97
CA ARG A 331 23.78 9.65 -37.82
C ARG A 331 23.23 8.75 -36.73
N ALA A 332 22.49 7.69 -37.08
CA ALA A 332 22.00 6.72 -36.10
C ALA A 332 23.16 6.09 -35.34
N TYR A 333 24.22 5.69 -36.03
CA TYR A 333 25.44 5.20 -35.40
C TYR A 333 26.08 6.24 -34.47
N ARG A 334 26.33 7.46 -34.98
CA ARG A 334 26.95 8.55 -34.23
C ARG A 334 26.19 8.91 -32.95
N ASP A 335 24.85 8.94 -33.03
CA ASP A 335 23.96 9.26 -31.91
C ASP A 335 23.78 8.07 -30.94
N GLY A 336 24.43 6.93 -31.19
CA GLY A 336 24.28 5.70 -30.39
C GLY A 336 22.92 5.01 -30.54
N ARG A 337 22.17 5.33 -31.60
CA ARG A 337 20.90 4.67 -31.97
C ARG A 337 21.19 3.34 -32.68
N LEU A 338 20.13 2.55 -32.87
CA LEU A 338 20.23 1.31 -33.65
C LEU A 338 20.31 1.65 -35.14
N VAL A 339 21.19 0.97 -35.87
CA VAL A 339 21.33 1.09 -37.32
C VAL A 339 20.58 -0.08 -37.99
N SER A 340 19.88 0.16 -39.10
CA SER A 340 19.12 -0.90 -39.77
C SER A 340 20.02 -1.88 -40.52
N ALA A 341 21.23 -1.46 -40.89
CA ALA A 341 22.19 -2.31 -41.61
C ALA A 341 22.75 -3.45 -40.74
N TYR A 342 22.69 -3.34 -39.41
CA TYR A 342 23.30 -4.30 -38.47
C TYR A 342 22.26 -5.17 -37.78
N ALA A 343 22.45 -6.50 -37.84
CA ALA A 343 21.61 -7.46 -37.15
C ALA A 343 22.05 -7.61 -35.68
N TYR A 344 21.38 -6.90 -34.77
CA TYR A 344 21.64 -6.98 -33.34
C TYR A 344 21.15 -8.29 -32.73
N SER A 345 21.96 -8.87 -31.83
CA SER A 345 21.52 -9.99 -30.98
C SER A 345 20.58 -9.50 -29.87
N ARG A 346 19.72 -10.40 -29.36
CA ARG A 346 18.82 -10.10 -28.23
C ARG A 346 19.59 -9.63 -26.98
N GLY A 347 20.80 -10.16 -26.76
CA GLY A 347 21.66 -9.80 -25.63
C GLY A 347 22.22 -8.38 -25.75
N GLU A 348 22.65 -7.95 -26.93
CA GLU A 348 23.14 -6.58 -27.17
C GLU A 348 22.04 -5.55 -27.00
N LEU A 349 20.83 -5.84 -27.50
CA LEU A 349 19.67 -4.99 -27.30
C LEU A 349 19.34 -4.81 -25.81
N LEU A 350 19.35 -5.90 -25.04
CA LEU A 350 19.13 -5.84 -23.59
C LEU A 350 20.22 -5.02 -22.88
N ARG A 351 21.49 -5.24 -23.23
CA ARG A 351 22.61 -4.48 -22.63
C ARG A 351 22.50 -2.99 -22.91
N ARG A 352 22.16 -2.60 -24.15
CA ARG A 352 21.93 -1.20 -24.54
C ARG A 352 20.69 -0.62 -23.86
N PHE A 353 19.60 -1.38 -23.75
CA PHE A 353 18.40 -0.97 -23.04
C PHE A 353 18.71 -0.69 -21.57
N ILE A 354 19.45 -1.57 -20.90
CA ILE A 354 19.90 -1.36 -19.52
C ILE A 354 20.80 -0.13 -19.44
N ALA A 355 21.79 0.00 -20.33
CA ALA A 355 22.73 1.12 -20.32
C ALA A 355 22.04 2.48 -20.50
N ARG A 356 21.01 2.54 -21.36
CA ARG A 356 20.23 3.76 -21.63
C ARG A 356 19.20 4.06 -20.54
N ASN A 357 18.60 3.04 -19.93
CA ASN A 357 17.51 3.17 -18.96
C ASN A 357 17.91 2.88 -17.51
N LYS A 358 19.20 2.98 -17.15
CA LYS A 358 19.70 2.67 -15.80
C LYS A 358 18.90 3.36 -14.70
N VAL A 359 18.62 4.66 -14.86
CA VAL A 359 17.87 5.46 -13.87
C VAL A 359 16.44 4.95 -13.72
N ALA A 360 15.74 4.73 -14.83
CA ALA A 360 14.35 4.24 -14.83
C ALA A 360 14.25 2.82 -14.24
N LEU A 361 15.21 1.93 -14.55
CA LEU A 361 15.27 0.58 -14.00
C LEU A 361 15.52 0.59 -12.49
N VAL A 362 16.47 1.40 -12.01
CA VAL A 362 16.75 1.54 -10.57
C VAL A 362 15.53 2.10 -9.84
N ALA A 363 14.87 3.12 -10.40
CA ALA A 363 13.64 3.68 -9.82
C ALA A 363 12.51 2.64 -9.76
N SER A 364 12.31 1.87 -10.84
CA SER A 364 11.30 0.82 -10.91
C SER A 364 11.56 -0.28 -9.88
N LEU A 365 12.83 -0.69 -9.72
CA LEU A 365 13.22 -1.69 -8.73
C LEU A 365 13.02 -1.18 -7.30
N ALA A 366 13.31 0.10 -7.03
CA ALA A 366 13.06 0.72 -5.74
C ALA A 366 11.57 0.77 -5.39
N VAL A 367 10.72 1.11 -6.36
CA VAL A 367 9.26 1.08 -6.20
C VAL A 367 8.76 -0.34 -5.93
N LEU A 368 9.24 -1.32 -6.68
CA LEU A 368 8.88 -2.73 -6.46
C LEU A 368 9.29 -3.20 -5.05
N LEU A 369 10.50 -2.83 -4.60
CA LEU A 369 10.98 -3.17 -3.26
C LEU A 369 10.12 -2.49 -2.18
N ALA A 370 9.73 -1.23 -2.37
CA ALA A 370 8.84 -0.52 -1.45
C ALA A 370 7.45 -1.18 -1.37
N ILE A 371 6.90 -1.63 -2.51
CA ILE A 371 5.63 -2.37 -2.55
C ILE A 371 5.76 -3.70 -1.80
N LEU A 372 6.83 -4.45 -2.02
CA LEU A 372 7.06 -5.74 -1.34
C LEU A 372 7.23 -5.56 0.18
N ILE A 373 7.97 -4.54 0.61
CA ILE A 373 8.10 -4.19 2.03
C ILE A 373 6.75 -3.80 2.61
N GLY A 374 5.99 -2.94 1.91
CA GLY A 374 4.65 -2.52 2.33
C GLY A 374 3.68 -3.69 2.45
N ALA A 375 3.67 -4.61 1.49
CA ALA A 375 2.86 -5.82 1.52
C ALA A 375 3.24 -6.75 2.69
N GLY A 376 4.53 -6.92 2.94
CA GLY A 376 5.04 -7.71 4.07
C GLY A 376 4.62 -7.13 5.43
N LEU A 377 4.71 -5.80 5.59
CA LEU A 377 4.26 -5.11 6.79
C LEU A 377 2.74 -5.22 6.98
N ALA A 378 1.96 -5.00 5.92
CA ALA A 378 0.50 -5.13 5.96
C ALA A 378 0.06 -6.55 6.35
N PHE A 379 0.72 -7.58 5.79
CA PHE A 379 0.46 -8.97 6.16
C PHE A 379 0.75 -9.23 7.64
N LYS A 380 1.91 -8.77 8.15
CA LYS A 380 2.28 -8.91 9.56
C LYS A 380 1.24 -8.26 10.48
N PHE A 381 0.88 -7.00 10.24
CA PHE A 381 -0.11 -6.29 11.04
C PHE A 381 -1.51 -6.93 10.95
N GLY A 382 -1.88 -7.45 9.79
CA GLY A 382 -3.14 -8.20 9.62
C GLY A 382 -3.20 -9.47 10.48
N VAL A 383 -2.11 -10.23 10.54
CA VAL A 383 -2.02 -11.44 11.39
C VAL A 383 -2.05 -11.08 12.87
N GLU A 384 -1.32 -10.04 13.30
CA GLU A 384 -1.32 -9.57 14.69
C GLU A 384 -2.72 -9.09 15.12
N ALA A 385 -3.39 -8.30 14.27
CA ALA A 385 -4.75 -7.83 14.53
C ALA A 385 -5.76 -8.99 14.61
N HIS A 386 -5.60 -10.01 13.77
CA HIS A 386 -6.48 -11.19 13.81
C HIS A 386 -6.29 -12.00 15.10
N LYS A 387 -5.05 -12.19 15.56
CA LYS A 387 -4.75 -12.83 16.84
C LYS A 387 -5.31 -12.04 18.03
N ALA A 388 -5.11 -10.72 18.04
CA ALA A 388 -5.64 -9.84 19.10
C ALA A 388 -7.17 -9.88 19.16
N ARG A 389 -7.84 -9.90 18.00
CA ARG A 389 -9.31 -10.03 17.94
C ARG A 389 -9.79 -11.36 18.50
N ASN A 390 -9.12 -12.47 18.16
CA ASN A 390 -9.51 -13.80 18.65
C ASN A 390 -9.30 -13.93 20.16
N LEU A 391 -8.23 -13.35 20.71
CA LEU A 391 -8.00 -13.27 22.16
C LEU A 391 -9.09 -12.44 22.85
N ALA A 392 -9.42 -11.26 22.32
CA ALA A 392 -10.45 -10.40 22.88
C ALA A 392 -11.86 -11.05 22.85
N VAL A 393 -12.16 -11.82 21.80
CA VAL A 393 -13.42 -12.58 21.73
C VAL A 393 -13.45 -13.69 22.79
N ALA A 394 -12.35 -14.44 22.96
CA ALA A 394 -12.27 -15.50 23.97
C ALA A 394 -12.39 -14.96 25.41
N GLU A 395 -11.72 -13.85 25.72
CA GLU A 395 -11.84 -13.17 27.02
C GLU A 395 -13.28 -12.67 27.26
N GLY A 396 -13.92 -12.12 26.22
CA GLY A 396 -15.32 -11.66 26.30
C GLY A 396 -16.32 -12.78 26.57
N GLU A 397 -16.10 -13.98 26.02
CA GLU A 397 -16.96 -15.15 26.26
C GLU A 397 -16.86 -15.66 27.70
N ILE A 398 -15.65 -15.70 28.27
CA ILE A 398 -15.42 -16.10 29.68
C ILE A 398 -16.16 -15.14 30.61
N VAL A 399 -15.98 -13.82 30.44
CA VAL A 399 -16.64 -12.80 31.26
C VAL A 399 -18.17 -12.90 31.15
N LYS A 400 -18.70 -13.20 29.95
CA LYS A 400 -20.13 -13.38 29.75
C LYS A 400 -20.67 -14.62 30.48
N GLN A 401 -19.92 -15.72 30.50
CA GLN A 401 -20.31 -16.93 31.23
C GLN A 401 -20.31 -16.71 32.74
N GLU A 402 -19.28 -16.06 33.29
CA GLU A 402 -19.23 -15.72 34.72
C GLU A 402 -20.40 -14.81 35.12
N LYS A 403 -20.70 -13.79 34.32
CA LYS A 403 -21.85 -12.90 34.57
C LYS A 403 -23.18 -13.67 34.59
N GLN A 404 -23.40 -14.58 33.64
CA GLN A 404 -24.63 -15.38 33.59
C GLN A 404 -24.76 -16.34 34.77
N GLN A 405 -23.65 -16.90 35.27
CA GLN A 405 -23.67 -17.74 36.46
C GLN A 405 -24.05 -16.93 37.71
N VAL A 406 -23.50 -15.72 37.87
CA VAL A 406 -23.84 -14.83 38.99
C VAL A 406 -25.31 -14.40 38.94
N GLU A 407 -25.83 -14.05 37.77
CA GLU A 407 -27.24 -13.66 37.61
C GLU A 407 -28.20 -14.81 37.97
N ARG A 408 -27.88 -16.05 37.56
CA ARG A 408 -28.68 -17.24 37.93
C ARG A 408 -28.64 -17.51 39.43
N ALA A 409 -27.44 -17.47 40.02
CA ALA A 409 -27.27 -17.67 41.46
C ALA A 409 -28.08 -16.64 42.27
N LEU A 410 -28.06 -15.36 41.88
CA LEU A 410 -28.84 -14.31 42.54
C LEU A 410 -30.35 -14.51 42.39
N ALA A 411 -30.81 -14.93 41.21
CA ALA A 411 -32.22 -15.24 40.97
C ALA A 411 -32.71 -16.40 41.86
N ASP A 412 -31.89 -17.45 42.03
CA ASP A 412 -32.23 -18.57 42.90
C ASP A 412 -32.29 -18.19 44.39
N VAL A 413 -31.32 -17.39 44.88
CA VAL A 413 -31.35 -16.87 46.26
C VAL A 413 -32.61 -16.06 46.51
N THR A 414 -32.94 -15.15 45.59
CA THR A 414 -34.13 -14.28 45.71
C THR A 414 -35.41 -15.12 45.71
N ARG A 415 -35.49 -16.13 44.84
CA ARG A 415 -36.64 -17.03 44.76
C ARG A 415 -36.83 -17.82 46.06
N ILE A 416 -35.78 -18.45 46.58
CA ILE A 416 -35.83 -19.26 47.81
C ILE A 416 -36.18 -18.36 49.01
N SER A 417 -35.57 -17.18 49.09
CA SER A 417 -35.86 -16.19 50.14
C SER A 417 -37.34 -15.82 50.19
N ASN A 418 -37.94 -15.48 49.04
CA ASN A 418 -39.35 -15.13 48.94
C ASN A 418 -40.27 -16.33 49.26
N GLN A 419 -39.90 -17.54 48.83
CA GLN A 419 -40.64 -18.76 49.13
C GLN A 419 -40.63 -19.09 50.63
N ASN A 420 -39.47 -18.96 51.29
CA ASN A 420 -39.33 -19.18 52.72
C ASN A 420 -40.11 -18.15 53.53
N LEU A 421 -40.06 -16.87 53.14
CA LEU A 421 -40.83 -15.82 53.81
C LEU A 421 -42.34 -16.04 53.65
N THR A 422 -42.79 -16.47 52.47
CA THR A 422 -44.20 -16.81 52.23
C THR A 422 -44.63 -17.99 53.10
N ALA A 423 -43.80 -19.04 53.18
CA ALA A 423 -44.07 -20.20 54.03
C ALA A 423 -44.10 -19.82 55.52
N ALA A 424 -43.17 -18.99 55.99
CA ALA A 424 -43.13 -18.51 57.37
C ALA A 424 -44.41 -17.76 57.75
N ASN A 425 -44.92 -16.91 56.85
CA ASN A 425 -46.20 -16.21 57.04
C ASN A 425 -47.38 -17.19 57.12
N GLN A 426 -47.50 -18.13 56.18
CA GLN A 426 -48.60 -19.11 56.16
C GLN A 426 -48.63 -19.98 57.44
N ILE A 427 -47.45 -20.39 57.91
CA ILE A 427 -47.30 -21.14 59.15
C ILE A 427 -47.71 -20.28 60.35
N ALA A 428 -47.22 -19.03 60.42
CA ALA A 428 -47.56 -18.10 61.50
C ALA A 428 -49.07 -17.84 61.57
N ASP A 429 -49.71 -17.61 60.42
CA ASP A 429 -51.16 -17.43 60.32
C ASP A 429 -51.94 -18.68 60.77
N SER A 430 -51.45 -19.87 60.41
CA SER A 430 -52.07 -21.14 60.82
C SER A 430 -51.99 -21.36 62.33
N ILE A 431 -50.83 -21.07 62.94
CA ILE A 431 -50.63 -21.14 64.39
C ILE A 431 -51.54 -20.13 65.10
N LEU A 432 -51.54 -18.87 64.65
CA LEU A 432 -52.37 -17.82 65.23
C LEU A 432 -53.86 -18.12 65.08
N GLY A 433 -54.30 -18.62 63.93
CA GLY A 433 -55.69 -18.99 63.66
C GLY A 433 -56.18 -20.05 64.65
N ASN A 434 -55.43 -21.14 64.79
CA ASN A 434 -55.79 -22.23 65.70
C ASN A 434 -55.79 -21.79 67.18
N LEU A 435 -54.79 -21.02 67.60
CA LEU A 435 -54.74 -20.49 68.97
C LEU A 435 -55.89 -19.51 69.23
N ASN A 436 -56.24 -18.67 68.27
CA ASN A 436 -57.38 -17.75 68.38
C ASN A 436 -58.71 -18.48 68.44
N GLU A 437 -58.92 -19.52 67.64
CA GLU A 437 -60.13 -20.33 67.70
C GLU A 437 -60.31 -20.98 69.08
N MET A 438 -59.26 -21.59 69.63
CA MET A 438 -59.28 -22.15 70.98
C MET A 438 -59.54 -21.08 72.05
N ARG A 439 -58.86 -19.93 71.95
CA ARG A 439 -59.04 -18.79 72.87
C ARG A 439 -60.47 -18.27 72.86
N MET A 440 -61.07 -18.11 71.67
CA MET A 440 -62.46 -17.65 71.51
C MET A 440 -63.45 -18.67 72.08
N GLY A 441 -63.22 -19.97 71.84
CA GLY A 441 -64.02 -21.04 72.45
C GLY A 441 -63.97 -21.00 73.98
N MET A 442 -62.77 -20.83 74.55
CA MET A 442 -62.58 -20.64 75.99
C MET A 442 -63.26 -19.37 76.52
N GLN A 443 -63.23 -18.26 75.79
CA GLN A 443 -63.90 -17.01 76.18
C GLN A 443 -65.43 -17.16 76.19
N GLN A 444 -65.99 -17.88 75.21
CA GLN A 444 -67.42 -18.20 75.18
C GLN A 444 -67.82 -19.08 76.36
N ALA A 445 -67.03 -20.12 76.65
CA ALA A 445 -67.22 -20.96 77.83
C ALA A 445 -67.12 -20.14 79.13
N ALA A 446 -66.14 -19.23 79.24
CA ALA A 446 -65.98 -18.35 80.39
C ALA A 446 -67.19 -17.44 80.61
N ALA A 447 -67.82 -16.95 79.53
CA ALA A 447 -69.03 -16.12 79.61
C ALA A 447 -70.28 -16.86 80.15
N SER A 448 -70.31 -18.20 80.05
CA SER A 448 -71.36 -19.03 80.65
C SER A 448 -71.18 -19.30 82.15
N LEU A 449 -69.99 -19.06 82.72
CA LEU A 449 -69.67 -19.39 84.11
C LEU A 449 -69.67 -18.12 84.98
N ARG A 450 -70.84 -17.56 85.31
CA ARG A 450 -70.94 -16.20 85.89
C ARG A 450 -70.83 -16.14 87.41
N THR A 451 -71.06 -17.26 88.11
CA THR A 451 -71.11 -17.32 89.58
C THR A 451 -70.13 -18.35 90.14
N ASN A 452 -69.79 -18.22 91.43
CA ASN A 452 -68.97 -19.21 92.13
C ASN A 452 -69.58 -20.63 92.14
N ALA A 453 -70.92 -20.72 92.02
CA ALA A 453 -71.63 -21.99 91.87
C ALA A 453 -71.46 -22.58 90.47
N ASP A 454 -71.49 -21.74 89.42
CA ASP A 454 -71.23 -22.17 88.04
C ASP A 454 -69.81 -22.70 87.89
N LEU A 455 -68.82 -22.07 88.53
CA LEU A 455 -67.45 -22.59 88.58
C LEU A 455 -67.39 -23.99 89.22
N ALA A 456 -68.13 -24.21 90.31
CA ALA A 456 -68.20 -25.51 90.99
C ALA A 456 -68.84 -26.61 90.13
N ALA A 457 -69.74 -26.24 89.20
CA ALA A 457 -70.42 -27.15 88.28
C ALA A 457 -69.84 -27.14 86.84
N SER A 458 -68.65 -26.58 86.63
CA SER A 458 -68.10 -26.30 85.29
C SER A 458 -67.59 -27.52 84.51
N SER A 459 -67.59 -28.73 85.08
CA SER A 459 -67.05 -29.95 84.44
C SER A 459 -67.61 -30.20 83.04
N GLY A 460 -68.92 -30.06 82.83
CA GLY A 460 -69.53 -30.28 81.51
C GLY A 460 -69.12 -29.26 80.45
N VAL A 461 -68.87 -28.01 80.84
CA VAL A 461 -68.36 -26.96 79.94
C VAL A 461 -66.91 -27.27 79.53
N LEU A 462 -66.10 -27.73 80.48
CA LEU A 462 -64.72 -28.11 80.24
C LEU A 462 -64.60 -29.36 79.36
N ASP A 463 -65.46 -30.37 79.55
CA ASP A 463 -65.50 -31.57 78.69
C ASP A 463 -65.89 -31.20 77.24
N GLY A 464 -66.81 -30.25 77.07
CA GLY A 464 -67.18 -29.73 75.75
C GLY A 464 -66.03 -29.00 75.04
N LEU A 465 -65.21 -28.25 75.80
CA LEU A 465 -63.98 -27.64 75.25
C LEU A 465 -62.96 -28.70 74.85
N LEU A 466 -62.76 -29.74 75.66
CA LEU A 466 -61.83 -30.82 75.33
C LEU A 466 -62.25 -31.58 74.06
N GLN A 467 -63.54 -31.89 73.91
CA GLN A 467 -64.06 -32.54 72.69
C GLN A 467 -63.90 -31.66 71.46
N ARG A 468 -64.15 -30.35 71.59
CA ARG A 468 -64.08 -29.40 70.48
C ARG A 468 -62.63 -29.09 70.07
N TYR A 469 -61.72 -29.08 71.03
CA TYR A 469 -60.32 -28.71 70.83
C TYR A 469 -59.39 -29.79 71.42
N PRO A 470 -59.28 -30.97 70.76
CA PRO A 470 -58.54 -32.12 71.29
C PRO A 470 -57.03 -31.88 71.41
N ARG A 471 -56.50 -30.82 70.79
CA ARG A 471 -55.09 -30.41 70.93
C ARG A 471 -54.81 -29.61 72.21
N GLY A 472 -55.85 -29.19 72.93
CA GLY A 472 -55.73 -28.70 74.30
C GLY A 472 -55.73 -29.89 75.26
N GLU A 473 -54.55 -30.34 75.67
CA GLU A 473 -54.33 -31.53 76.53
C GLU A 473 -55.21 -31.57 77.78
N SER A 474 -55.50 -30.41 78.36
CA SER A 474 -56.47 -30.31 79.46
C SER A 474 -57.05 -28.91 79.56
N PHE A 475 -58.29 -28.86 80.06
CA PHE A 475 -58.97 -27.64 80.45
C PHE A 475 -59.31 -27.68 81.94
N ALA A 476 -59.08 -26.58 82.64
CA ALA A 476 -59.37 -26.45 84.06
C ALA A 476 -60.04 -25.10 84.36
N THR A 477 -60.90 -25.07 85.37
CA THR A 477 -61.40 -23.83 85.98
C THR A 477 -60.76 -23.58 87.33
N THR A 478 -60.34 -22.34 87.56
CA THR A 478 -59.66 -21.93 88.80
C THR A 478 -60.36 -20.72 89.39
N ARG A 479 -60.73 -20.77 90.67
CA ARG A 479 -61.29 -19.64 91.41
C ARG A 479 -60.17 -18.68 91.81
N ALA A 480 -60.39 -17.38 91.66
CA ALA A 480 -59.46 -16.37 92.14
C ALA A 480 -59.42 -16.39 93.70
N PRO A 481 -58.22 -16.32 94.34
CA PRO A 481 -56.92 -16.00 93.75
C PRO A 481 -56.08 -17.19 93.23
N GLY A 482 -56.59 -18.44 93.18
CA GLY A 482 -55.82 -19.55 92.60
C GLY A 482 -56.26 -20.98 92.90
N THR A 483 -57.45 -21.21 93.48
CA THR A 483 -57.91 -22.55 93.85
C THR A 483 -58.61 -23.24 92.69
N ILE A 484 -58.09 -24.36 92.19
CA ILE A 484 -58.73 -25.13 91.11
C ILE A 484 -60.06 -25.70 91.57
N VAL A 485 -61.09 -25.56 90.73
CA VAL A 485 -62.46 -25.97 91.02
C VAL A 485 -62.88 -27.18 90.20
N ALA A 486 -62.53 -27.24 88.91
CA ALA A 486 -62.82 -28.38 88.05
C ALA A 486 -61.75 -28.58 86.95
N VAL A 487 -61.65 -29.82 86.43
CA VAL A 487 -60.72 -30.21 85.35
C VAL A 487 -61.38 -31.29 84.49
N ALA A 488 -61.29 -31.17 83.17
CA ALA A 488 -61.87 -32.08 82.18
C ALA A 488 -60.84 -33.02 81.55
N PRO A 489 -59.88 -33.56 82.33
CA PRO A 489 -59.87 -35.02 82.48
C PRO A 489 -59.70 -35.51 83.95
N ALA A 490 -60.37 -36.61 84.32
CA ALA A 490 -60.41 -37.11 85.71
C ALA A 490 -59.04 -37.52 86.28
N LYS A 491 -58.07 -37.93 85.44
CA LYS A 491 -56.70 -38.28 85.84
C LYS A 491 -55.92 -37.10 86.45
N TYR A 492 -56.38 -35.87 86.28
CA TYR A 492 -55.61 -34.64 86.59
C TYR A 492 -55.96 -34.04 87.95
N ARG A 493 -57.07 -34.44 88.57
CA ARG A 493 -57.50 -33.91 89.87
C ARG A 493 -56.51 -34.23 91.01
N GLN A 494 -55.63 -35.24 90.83
CA GLN A 494 -54.63 -35.70 91.81
C GLN A 494 -53.25 -35.02 91.70
N ALA A 495 -52.93 -34.33 90.60
CA ALA A 495 -51.58 -33.81 90.34
C ALA A 495 -51.31 -32.36 90.81
N LEU A 496 -52.29 -31.73 91.48
CA LEU A 496 -52.37 -30.28 91.74
C LEU A 496 -51.63 -29.77 92.99
N GLY A 497 -50.43 -30.30 93.23
CA GLY A 497 -49.49 -29.69 94.19
C GLY A 497 -49.10 -28.28 93.72
N ALA A 498 -48.82 -27.37 94.66
CA ALA A 498 -48.63 -25.92 94.45
C ALA A 498 -47.75 -25.55 93.24
N ASP A 499 -48.35 -25.47 92.07
CA ASP A 499 -47.73 -25.08 90.81
C ASP A 499 -47.60 -23.55 90.80
N THR A 500 -46.40 -23.07 91.13
CA THR A 500 -46.08 -21.64 91.18
C THR A 500 -46.26 -20.97 89.82
N SER A 501 -46.09 -21.71 88.72
CA SER A 501 -46.27 -21.17 87.37
C SER A 501 -47.73 -20.77 87.14
N GLN A 502 -48.70 -21.60 87.53
CA GLN A 502 -50.12 -21.31 87.32
C GLN A 502 -50.58 -20.08 88.12
N LEU A 503 -50.04 -19.89 89.32
CA LEU A 503 -50.29 -18.69 90.14
C LEU A 503 -49.81 -17.40 89.45
N GLU A 504 -48.66 -17.44 88.78
CA GLU A 504 -48.15 -16.28 88.04
C GLU A 504 -49.05 -15.89 86.85
N HIS A 505 -49.53 -16.86 86.08
CA HIS A 505 -50.42 -16.59 84.93
C HIS A 505 -51.79 -16.09 85.37
N ASN A 506 -52.34 -16.66 86.44
CA ASN A 506 -53.59 -16.19 87.04
C ASN A 506 -53.43 -14.76 87.56
N ARG A 507 -52.30 -14.44 88.22
CA ARG A 507 -51.99 -13.07 88.68
C ARG A 507 -51.88 -12.09 87.51
N MET A 508 -51.11 -12.40 86.47
CA MET A 508 -50.99 -11.53 85.30
C MET A 508 -52.33 -11.34 84.58
N THR A 509 -53.15 -12.38 84.53
CA THR A 509 -54.51 -12.31 83.97
C THR A 509 -55.43 -11.45 84.85
N LEU A 510 -55.28 -11.47 86.18
CA LEU A 510 -56.00 -10.58 87.11
C LEU A 510 -55.61 -9.11 86.92
N GLU A 511 -54.31 -8.84 86.79
CA GLU A 511 -53.76 -7.50 86.63
C GLU A 511 -54.17 -6.88 85.30
N ARG A 512 -54.16 -7.65 84.21
CA ARG A 512 -54.41 -7.14 82.85
C ARG A 512 -55.84 -7.35 82.35
N GLY A 513 -56.57 -8.33 82.88
CA GLY A 513 -57.94 -8.64 82.46
C GLY A 513 -58.07 -9.18 81.02
N VAL A 514 -56.99 -9.68 80.44
CA VAL A 514 -56.89 -10.21 79.07
C VAL A 514 -56.31 -11.63 79.10
N PRO A 515 -56.51 -12.46 78.05
CA PRO A 515 -55.88 -13.77 77.98
C PRO A 515 -54.35 -13.70 78.04
N ILE A 516 -53.74 -14.61 78.79
CA ILE A 516 -52.29 -14.70 79.00
C ILE A 516 -51.81 -16.08 78.58
N LEU A 517 -50.63 -16.14 77.96
CA LEU A 517 -49.95 -17.38 77.59
C LEU A 517 -48.71 -17.58 78.46
N SER A 518 -48.50 -18.79 78.98
CA SER A 518 -47.33 -19.07 79.82
C SER A 518 -46.03 -19.18 79.04
N ARG A 519 -44.89 -19.12 79.76
CA ARG A 519 -43.66 -19.76 79.26
C ARG A 519 -43.87 -21.26 79.20
N ILE A 520 -43.00 -21.96 78.48
CA ILE A 520 -42.85 -23.40 78.70
C ILE A 520 -42.45 -23.63 80.17
N TYR A 521 -43.15 -24.55 80.82
CA TYR A 521 -42.77 -25.07 82.12
C TYR A 521 -43.02 -26.58 82.16
N GLN A 522 -42.32 -27.27 83.05
CA GLN A 522 -42.57 -28.69 83.28
C GLN A 522 -43.88 -28.84 84.06
N ALA A 523 -44.90 -29.32 83.38
CA ALA A 523 -46.18 -29.56 84.01
C ALA A 523 -46.08 -30.78 84.95
N PRO A 524 -46.83 -30.82 86.07
CA PRO A 524 -46.90 -31.98 86.97
C PRO A 524 -47.11 -33.34 86.29
N GLU A 525 -47.67 -33.32 85.08
CA GLU A 525 -47.94 -34.45 84.21
C GLU A 525 -46.70 -35.04 83.52
N GLY A 526 -45.52 -34.46 83.74
CA GLY A 526 -44.25 -34.95 83.20
C GLY A 526 -43.98 -34.53 81.76
N PHE A 527 -44.65 -33.50 81.25
CA PHE A 527 -44.37 -32.91 79.94
C PHE A 527 -44.18 -31.40 80.00
N ALA A 528 -43.46 -30.86 79.02
CA ALA A 528 -43.29 -29.42 78.82
C ALA A 528 -44.60 -28.81 78.28
N ALA A 529 -45.23 -27.91 79.04
CA ALA A 529 -46.53 -27.35 78.70
C ALA A 529 -46.46 -25.84 78.47
N VAL A 530 -47.34 -25.37 77.59
CA VAL A 530 -47.76 -23.96 77.51
C VAL A 530 -49.21 -23.88 77.94
N THR A 531 -49.51 -22.96 78.84
CA THR A 531 -50.85 -22.73 79.38
C THR A 531 -51.42 -21.41 78.87
N MET A 532 -52.58 -21.47 78.25
CA MET A 532 -53.40 -20.31 77.94
C MET A 532 -54.43 -20.10 79.05
N VAL A 533 -54.48 -18.91 79.62
CA VAL A 533 -55.44 -18.55 80.69
C VAL A 533 -56.39 -17.49 80.18
N VAL A 534 -57.69 -17.73 80.31
CA VAL A 534 -58.76 -16.82 79.93
C VAL A 534 -59.55 -16.41 81.18
N PRO A 535 -59.73 -15.10 81.47
CA PRO A 535 -60.48 -14.66 82.63
C PRO A 535 -61.99 -14.88 82.46
N ILE A 536 -62.63 -15.31 83.54
CA ILE A 536 -64.09 -15.29 83.68
C ILE A 536 -64.47 -13.92 84.24
N LYS A 537 -65.22 -13.11 83.48
CA LYS A 537 -65.56 -11.72 83.88
C LYS A 537 -66.98 -11.62 84.43
N GLN A 538 -67.13 -10.95 85.57
CA GLN A 538 -68.41 -10.56 86.15
C GLN A 538 -68.38 -9.06 86.50
N GLY A 539 -68.92 -8.22 85.61
CA GLY A 539 -68.79 -6.76 85.73
C GLY A 539 -67.32 -6.34 85.75
N LYS A 540 -66.88 -5.73 86.87
CA LYS A 540 -65.47 -5.34 87.10
C LYS A 540 -64.64 -6.40 87.85
N THR A 541 -65.24 -7.52 88.23
CA THR A 541 -64.58 -8.58 89.03
C THR A 541 -64.23 -9.80 88.17
N ILE A 542 -63.16 -10.51 88.56
CA ILE A 542 -62.72 -11.76 87.93
C ILE A 542 -62.82 -12.87 88.99
N PRO A 543 -63.97 -13.57 89.11
CA PRO A 543 -64.14 -14.64 90.10
C PRO A 543 -63.28 -15.88 89.83
N GLY A 544 -62.75 -16.04 88.61
CA GLY A 544 -61.87 -17.13 88.26
C GLY A 544 -61.42 -17.13 86.80
N PHE A 545 -60.86 -18.25 86.34
CA PHE A 545 -60.26 -18.41 85.02
C PHE A 545 -60.60 -19.77 84.43
N ILE A 546 -60.56 -19.85 83.10
CA ILE A 546 -60.41 -21.11 82.36
C ILE A 546 -58.96 -21.18 81.88
N SER A 547 -58.24 -22.22 82.23
CA SER A 547 -56.89 -22.48 81.73
C SER A 547 -56.86 -23.71 80.83
N MET A 548 -56.18 -23.61 79.70
CA MET A 548 -55.92 -24.70 78.75
C MET A 548 -54.42 -24.98 78.73
N ARG A 549 -54.02 -26.23 78.96
CA ARG A 549 -52.64 -26.68 78.78
C ARG A 549 -52.47 -27.29 77.39
N ILE A 550 -51.38 -26.95 76.73
CA ILE A 550 -51.00 -27.42 75.40
C ILE A 550 -49.60 -28.02 75.51
N LYS A 551 -49.35 -29.17 74.88
CA LYS A 551 -48.00 -29.66 74.56
C LYS A 551 -47.50 -28.96 73.30
N PRO A 552 -46.50 -28.07 73.37
CA PRO A 552 -46.08 -27.28 72.20
C PRO A 552 -45.65 -28.16 71.02
N VAL A 553 -44.90 -29.23 71.29
CA VAL A 553 -44.41 -30.16 70.26
C VAL A 553 -45.55 -30.85 69.53
N ASP A 554 -46.55 -31.37 70.26
CA ASP A 554 -47.68 -32.08 69.66
C ASP A 554 -48.62 -31.12 68.92
N PHE A 555 -48.85 -29.94 69.49
CA PHE A 555 -49.68 -28.91 68.89
C PHE A 555 -49.09 -28.36 67.60
N LEU A 556 -47.81 -27.97 67.63
CA LEU A 556 -47.10 -27.45 66.47
C LEU A 556 -46.83 -28.57 65.46
N GLY A 557 -46.42 -29.77 65.89
CA GLY A 557 -46.23 -30.92 65.01
C GLY A 557 -47.51 -31.29 64.25
N GLY A 558 -48.67 -31.30 64.90
CA GLY A 558 -49.95 -31.56 64.24
C GLY A 558 -50.42 -30.45 63.30
N LEU A 559 -49.89 -29.22 63.42
CA LEU A 559 -50.17 -28.12 62.48
C LEU A 559 -49.21 -28.13 61.28
N LEU A 560 -47.99 -28.61 61.47
CA LEU A 560 -46.89 -28.44 60.51
C LEU A 560 -46.62 -29.71 59.67
N ALA A 561 -47.19 -30.86 60.05
CA ALA A 561 -46.87 -32.18 59.48
C ALA A 561 -47.36 -32.45 58.05
N GLU A 562 -48.38 -31.75 57.53
CA GLU A 562 -48.99 -32.13 56.23
C GLU A 562 -48.48 -31.37 55.00
N ASP A 563 -47.90 -30.16 55.10
CA ASP A 563 -47.57 -29.36 53.89
C ASP A 563 -46.24 -28.57 53.94
N THR A 564 -45.39 -28.80 54.94
CA THR A 564 -44.20 -27.93 55.18
C THR A 564 -42.86 -28.65 55.13
N GLN A 565 -42.86 -29.98 55.05
CA GLN A 565 -41.67 -30.80 55.19
C GLN A 565 -41.16 -31.29 53.83
N SER A 566 -39.96 -30.86 53.44
CA SER A 566 -39.21 -31.49 52.34
C SER A 566 -37.79 -31.78 52.83
N LYS A 567 -37.07 -32.70 52.17
CA LYS A 567 -35.65 -32.99 52.49
C LYS A 567 -34.73 -31.76 52.50
N LYS A 568 -35.18 -30.61 51.98
CA LYS A 568 -34.41 -29.37 51.88
C LYS A 568 -34.89 -28.25 52.81
N ARG A 569 -36.05 -28.37 53.47
CA ARG A 569 -36.68 -27.29 54.23
C ARG A 569 -36.97 -27.71 55.67
N THR A 570 -36.52 -26.91 56.63
CA THR A 570 -36.77 -27.07 58.07
C THR A 570 -37.55 -25.88 58.62
N VAL A 571 -38.28 -26.11 59.72
CA VAL A 571 -39.13 -25.10 60.36
C VAL A 571 -38.82 -25.06 61.85
N TRP A 572 -38.57 -23.87 62.37
CA TRP A 572 -38.39 -23.59 63.78
C TRP A 572 -39.53 -22.71 64.28
N VAL A 573 -40.00 -22.98 65.50
CA VAL A 573 -40.85 -22.04 66.23
C VAL A 573 -40.10 -21.67 67.50
N VAL A 574 -39.71 -20.40 67.59
CA VAL A 574 -38.85 -19.87 68.65
C VAL A 574 -39.67 -18.92 69.52
N GLN A 575 -39.57 -19.02 70.83
CA GLN A 575 -40.18 -18.05 71.75
C GLN A 575 -39.35 -16.76 71.81
N ASP A 576 -39.96 -15.67 72.29
CA ASP A 576 -39.32 -14.37 72.52
C ASP A 576 -38.04 -14.39 73.37
N ASP A 577 -37.81 -15.40 74.19
CA ASP A 577 -36.58 -15.57 74.98
C ASP A 577 -35.55 -16.51 74.34
N GLY A 578 -35.80 -16.96 73.10
CA GLY A 578 -34.93 -17.83 72.31
C GLY A 578 -35.22 -19.31 72.43
N LEU A 579 -36.21 -19.72 73.23
CA LEU A 579 -36.53 -21.13 73.43
C LEU A 579 -37.15 -21.76 72.16
N LEU A 580 -36.57 -22.85 71.67
CA LEU A 580 -37.14 -23.63 70.56
C LEU A 580 -38.35 -24.44 71.04
N LEU A 581 -39.54 -23.96 70.67
CA LEU A 581 -40.82 -24.61 70.94
C LEU A 581 -41.07 -25.79 69.98
N PHE A 582 -40.50 -25.71 68.77
CA PHE A 582 -40.56 -26.74 67.75
C PHE A 582 -39.35 -26.64 66.82
N ASP A 583 -38.83 -27.80 66.45
CA ASP A 583 -37.84 -28.00 65.39
C ASP A 583 -38.17 -29.32 64.68
N THR A 584 -37.82 -29.39 63.40
CA THR A 584 -37.80 -30.64 62.62
C THR A 584 -36.84 -31.69 63.17
N ASP A 585 -35.74 -31.30 63.82
CA ASP A 585 -34.89 -32.21 64.57
C ASP A 585 -35.36 -32.24 66.04
N PRO A 586 -35.95 -33.36 66.52
CA PRO A 586 -36.46 -33.45 67.88
C PRO A 586 -35.39 -33.23 68.96
N GLN A 587 -34.10 -33.40 68.64
CA GLN A 587 -33.01 -33.16 69.59
C GLN A 587 -32.78 -31.67 69.87
N GLU A 588 -33.25 -30.80 68.98
CA GLU A 588 -33.07 -29.35 69.06
C GLU A 588 -34.17 -28.68 69.91
N ILE A 589 -35.30 -29.35 70.08
CA ILE A 589 -36.46 -28.85 70.82
C ILE A 589 -36.10 -28.64 72.29
N GLY A 590 -36.49 -27.48 72.84
CA GLY A 590 -36.22 -27.11 74.23
C GLY A 590 -34.86 -26.45 74.47
N LEU A 591 -34.02 -26.37 73.44
CA LEU A 591 -32.76 -25.62 73.49
C LEU A 591 -32.99 -24.14 73.20
N ASN A 592 -32.09 -23.29 73.69
CA ASN A 592 -32.21 -21.84 73.53
C ASN A 592 -31.28 -21.32 72.42
N LEU A 593 -31.88 -20.84 71.33
CA LEU A 593 -31.19 -20.32 70.16
C LEU A 593 -30.23 -19.17 70.49
N PHE A 594 -30.53 -18.37 71.52
CA PHE A 594 -29.75 -17.19 71.91
C PHE A 594 -28.69 -17.47 72.97
N ARG A 595 -28.76 -18.60 73.68
CA ARG A 595 -27.94 -18.86 74.89
C ARG A 595 -27.05 -20.09 74.81
N GLU A 596 -27.43 -21.13 74.07
CA GLU A 596 -26.65 -22.37 74.02
C GLU A 596 -25.29 -22.16 73.34
N GLU A 597 -24.21 -22.60 74.00
CA GLU A 597 -22.84 -22.38 73.53
C GLU A 597 -22.58 -22.99 72.15
N ARG A 598 -23.24 -24.10 71.81
CA ARG A 598 -23.07 -24.76 70.51
C ARG A 598 -23.54 -23.89 69.34
N PHE A 599 -24.55 -23.05 69.52
CA PHE A 599 -24.98 -22.10 68.48
C PHE A 599 -24.01 -20.92 68.34
N ASN A 600 -23.21 -20.62 69.37
CA ASN A 600 -22.15 -19.60 69.31
C ASN A 600 -20.92 -20.04 68.51
N GLN A 601 -20.75 -21.34 68.25
CA GLN A 601 -19.62 -21.87 67.49
C GLN A 601 -19.72 -21.61 65.99
N ILE A 602 -20.90 -21.20 65.49
CA ILE A 602 -21.15 -20.83 64.09
C ILE A 602 -21.41 -19.31 64.06
N PRO A 603 -20.41 -18.46 63.73
CA PRO A 603 -20.55 -17.00 63.80
C PRO A 603 -21.73 -16.45 62.99
N GLN A 604 -22.01 -17.06 61.84
CA GLN A 604 -23.11 -16.67 60.96
C GLN A 604 -24.48 -17.04 61.55
N LEU A 605 -24.59 -18.17 62.25
CA LEU A 605 -25.82 -18.56 62.93
C LEU A 605 -26.09 -17.66 64.14
N ARG A 606 -25.02 -17.21 64.83
CA ARG A 606 -25.14 -16.22 65.91
C ARG A 606 -25.64 -14.87 65.39
N GLN A 607 -25.15 -14.42 64.23
CA GLN A 607 -25.67 -13.21 63.59
C GLN A 607 -27.14 -13.39 63.20
N LEU A 608 -27.49 -14.51 62.56
CA LEU A 608 -28.88 -14.81 62.21
C LEU A 608 -29.77 -14.83 63.45
N ALA A 609 -29.33 -15.43 64.55
CA ALA A 609 -30.09 -15.46 65.79
C ALA A 609 -30.33 -14.06 66.36
N ALA A 610 -29.34 -13.15 66.28
CA ALA A 610 -29.51 -11.76 66.68
C ALA A 610 -30.48 -11.00 65.77
N GLU A 611 -30.44 -11.23 64.45
CA GLU A 611 -31.39 -10.66 63.49
C GLU A 611 -32.82 -11.19 63.73
N ILE A 612 -32.94 -12.49 64.02
CA ILE A 612 -34.21 -13.11 64.40
C ILE A 612 -34.74 -12.46 65.67
N ASP A 613 -33.92 -12.21 66.70
CA ASP A 613 -34.36 -11.56 67.94
C ASP A 613 -34.90 -10.13 67.67
N ASP A 614 -34.11 -9.31 66.97
CA ASP A 614 -34.36 -7.88 66.75
C ASP A 614 -35.48 -7.59 65.74
N GLN A 615 -35.60 -8.37 64.66
CA GLN A 615 -36.49 -8.05 63.54
C GLN A 615 -37.83 -8.79 63.61
N ASP A 616 -38.94 -8.09 63.36
CA ASP A 616 -40.27 -8.71 63.30
C ASP A 616 -40.41 -9.70 62.13
N ALA A 617 -39.80 -9.42 60.99
CA ALA A 617 -39.68 -10.35 59.87
C ALA A 617 -38.41 -10.05 59.09
N GLY A 618 -37.81 -11.07 58.48
CA GLY A 618 -36.57 -10.91 57.74
C GLY A 618 -36.14 -12.15 56.99
N VAL A 619 -35.06 -12.00 56.23
CA VAL A 619 -34.35 -13.09 55.56
C VAL A 619 -32.87 -12.95 55.88
N GLY A 620 -32.25 -14.06 56.23
CA GLY A 620 -30.84 -14.13 56.60
C GLY A 620 -30.21 -15.41 56.10
N TYR A 621 -28.88 -15.48 56.20
CA TYR A 621 -28.08 -16.53 55.57
C TYR A 621 -27.04 -17.05 56.55
N TYR A 622 -26.85 -18.37 56.58
CA TYR A 622 -25.78 -18.98 57.36
C TYR A 622 -25.27 -20.26 56.68
N GLN A 623 -24.08 -20.72 57.05
CA GLN A 623 -23.60 -22.04 56.65
C GLN A 623 -23.80 -23.02 57.79
N SER A 624 -24.40 -24.17 57.48
CA SER A 624 -24.56 -25.28 58.40
C SER A 624 -23.69 -26.45 57.94
N GLN A 625 -22.94 -27.04 58.88
CA GLN A 625 -22.21 -28.28 58.65
C GLN A 625 -22.85 -29.36 59.51
N SER A 626 -23.69 -30.20 58.90
CA SER A 626 -24.30 -31.35 59.58
C SER A 626 -23.28 -32.48 59.72
N ALA A 627 -23.31 -33.19 60.85
CA ALA A 627 -22.44 -34.34 61.09
C ALA A 627 -22.65 -35.41 60.00
N GLY A 628 -21.62 -35.70 59.21
CA GLY A 628 -21.66 -36.68 58.10
C GLY A 628 -21.75 -36.10 56.69
N GLN A 629 -21.79 -34.76 56.51
CA GLN A 629 -21.64 -34.12 55.20
C GLN A 629 -20.21 -33.63 54.96
N SER A 630 -19.67 -33.87 53.76
CA SER A 630 -18.29 -33.52 53.38
C SER A 630 -18.07 -32.04 53.09
N GLU A 631 -19.14 -31.29 52.78
CA GLU A 631 -19.08 -29.85 52.51
C GLU A 631 -20.15 -29.08 53.30
N PRO A 632 -19.85 -27.86 53.77
CA PRO A 632 -20.82 -27.00 54.46
C PRO A 632 -21.94 -26.55 53.51
N SER A 633 -23.19 -26.72 53.93
CA SER A 633 -24.38 -26.32 53.18
C SER A 633 -24.74 -24.87 53.47
N ARG A 634 -25.00 -24.08 52.42
CA ARG A 634 -25.54 -22.72 52.57
C ARG A 634 -27.04 -22.81 52.84
N GLN A 635 -27.50 -22.04 53.80
CA GLN A 635 -28.88 -22.05 54.28
C GLN A 635 -29.46 -20.64 54.16
N ILE A 636 -30.68 -20.56 53.65
CA ILE A 636 -31.48 -19.33 53.58
C ILE A 636 -32.58 -19.47 54.62
N ALA A 637 -32.56 -18.61 55.64
CA ALA A 637 -33.58 -18.55 56.67
C ALA A 637 -34.49 -17.35 56.43
N ALA A 638 -35.80 -17.52 56.55
CA ALA A 638 -36.76 -16.43 56.60
C ALA A 638 -37.61 -16.57 57.85
N TRP A 639 -37.88 -15.46 58.54
CA TRP A 639 -38.66 -15.50 59.77
C TRP A 639 -39.77 -14.46 59.79
N VAL A 640 -40.81 -14.77 60.57
CA VAL A 640 -41.95 -13.90 60.84
C VAL A 640 -42.34 -14.03 62.30
N SER A 641 -42.55 -12.91 62.96
CA SER A 641 -43.00 -12.84 64.36
C SER A 641 -44.52 -12.93 64.43
N LEU A 642 -45.01 -13.73 65.37
CA LEU A 642 -46.42 -13.82 65.72
C LEU A 642 -46.62 -13.55 67.22
N ARG A 643 -47.81 -13.08 67.60
CA ARG A 643 -48.16 -12.82 69.01
C ARG A 643 -49.38 -13.64 69.42
N PRO A 644 -49.18 -14.87 69.92
CA PRO A 644 -50.30 -15.70 70.35
C PRO A 644 -51.01 -15.19 71.63
N ALA A 645 -50.36 -14.32 72.41
CA ALA A 645 -51.00 -13.52 73.47
C ALA A 645 -50.27 -12.18 73.65
N GLU A 646 -50.86 -11.22 74.36
CA GLU A 646 -50.23 -9.90 74.58
C GLU A 646 -48.89 -9.97 75.32
N ASN A 647 -48.66 -11.03 76.10
CA ASN A 647 -47.49 -11.18 76.95
C ASN A 647 -46.41 -12.11 76.37
N ARG A 648 -46.62 -12.69 75.18
CA ARG A 648 -45.69 -13.64 74.55
C ARG A 648 -45.64 -13.45 73.04
N GLY A 649 -44.43 -13.24 72.52
CA GLY A 649 -44.13 -13.30 71.09
C GLY A 649 -43.47 -14.62 70.75
N TRP A 650 -43.84 -15.20 69.60
CA TRP A 650 -43.12 -16.33 68.99
C TRP A 650 -42.63 -15.91 67.60
N LYS A 651 -41.64 -16.61 67.06
CA LYS A 651 -41.12 -16.42 65.70
C LYS A 651 -41.14 -17.75 64.99
N VAL A 652 -41.69 -17.77 63.77
CA VAL A 652 -41.59 -18.89 62.86
C VAL A 652 -40.40 -18.62 61.97
N VAL A 653 -39.47 -19.57 61.89
CA VAL A 653 -38.30 -19.50 61.03
C VAL A 653 -38.38 -20.67 60.05
N VAL A 654 -38.31 -20.38 58.75
CA VAL A 654 -38.25 -21.38 57.69
C VAL A 654 -36.87 -21.32 57.08
N VAL A 655 -36.17 -22.47 57.08
CA VAL A 655 -34.80 -22.57 56.60
C VAL A 655 -34.76 -23.54 55.42
N GLU A 656 -34.08 -23.16 54.33
CA GLU A 656 -33.92 -24.00 53.14
C GLU A 656 -32.47 -23.99 52.63
N ALA A 657 -31.98 -25.17 52.22
CA ALA A 657 -30.65 -25.34 51.66
C ALA A 657 -30.57 -24.77 50.23
N TRP A 658 -29.53 -23.97 49.96
CA TRP A 658 -29.25 -23.32 48.66
C TRP A 658 -27.95 -23.80 48.02
#